data_AF-A0A7C7IVB2-F1
#
_entry.id   AF-A0A7C7IVB2-F1
#
_cell.length_a   1.000
_cell.length_b   1.000
_cell.length_c   1.000
_cell.angle_alpha   90.00
_cell.angle_beta   90.00
_cell.angle_gamma   90.00
#
_symmetry.space_group_name_H-M   'P 1'
#
loop_
_entity.id
_entity.type
_entity.pdbx_description
1 polymer ?
#
loop_
_entity_poly.entity_id
_entity_poly.type
_entity_poly.pdbx_seq_one_letter_code
_entity_poly.pdbx_strand_id
1 'polypeptide(L)'
;MSKNRDSDSIESLANNFLNSLLVNLFDTNNLKLVDNEAGRREIGIDFFYQVFDRKDYTQILSFEIQNKGTDTPIKFIKQKNHPQKGNVSYSLELRHIKQYYNQITEPLIFFLCDINNQIAYWYPIQLDKTIPERIEKKELELSKKKKVSKKPKLQIYIPAENVLSLKTFENFLEDIDSAREEQTRKNNFNLSSEADFSSIVKEIEGKHIIDQAFITINKFNGMNVFPTRLIPKLPFLSKTKYGASLDSFRIKTDHDEFFSLIENLTLVNRKLVYSEGDNLVAEQDEKLKGIMNFLKANFINHLDWGGRKYRKRICIHDLFIYNECDCARCEFDSLNFIESNTKINKELEVNNLTSFEQLRNAYAAYLLGDLRTSSFIFNSVYKKSELENNLVISSICKYNLKQIKRLVKNNYYENDKEQILKSFKFGDLDNDEVYIKRKAPYFLDVYYWLRDDKFYSSATWDIDGFVEDAKKMHFYDKHGTSYSNEKSDEIIASFIRFYSFLEYNFIIFDYFTDYHRLATKFLECIFALSNIVNPESCKFDKFSTTIIRLWLFYVPMDKAKILMHIYGVKKIKPDDEVGLIKTFEEFSNNLLKSAIFIKESSNLSHFESKVKRIVSNLFLICSRLDVSSNIINKIIAKLFKAINKIEHFSIVPFDAIKQLLDYRDDISKENIKTILDICARFDYRVSSSFSLAIKHYVELSSESEIRDFVFDYLGISNFDEQENIIDEKKIEDIAYAISTLDKSTLDIVKQRLITILKESFSARLFHIAIIFDLIDYEEELFKKFVNTVPDHSKEHKAGSFLGSYDNFRLSQVVNVIFKENIPLTQDLKELANNSSKEYKQYYTWLLDIDNYDYSNFEPIWVLKHNTKFYIQRFKESKKLKKELKVSLKEQYIEGVAQFYINHLA
;
A
#
# COMPACT_ATOMS: atom_id res chain seq x y z
N MET A 1 11.37 -51.91 57.04
CA MET A 1 10.21 -51.07 57.42
C MET A 1 10.69 -49.63 57.53
N SER A 2 10.66 -48.85 56.44
CA SER A 2 10.85 -47.39 56.51
C SER A 2 9.51 -46.77 56.89
N LYS A 3 9.45 -46.00 57.97
CA LYS A 3 8.31 -45.14 58.26
C LYS A 3 8.18 -44.18 57.06
N ASN A 4 7.06 -44.20 56.34
CA ASN A 4 6.71 -43.11 55.43
C ASN A 4 6.69 -41.83 56.29
N ARG A 5 7.60 -40.90 56.01
CA ARG A 5 7.59 -39.57 56.61
C ARG A 5 6.32 -38.85 56.12
N ASP A 6 5.70 -38.05 56.98
CA ASP A 6 4.58 -37.21 56.51
C ASP A 6 5.10 -36.08 55.59
N SER A 7 4.22 -35.50 54.79
CA SER A 7 4.54 -34.47 53.79
C SER A 7 5.29 -33.27 54.36
N ASP A 8 4.92 -32.81 55.56
CA ASP A 8 5.47 -31.61 56.19
C ASP A 8 6.91 -31.88 56.66
N SER A 9 7.17 -33.12 57.10
CA SER A 9 8.52 -33.58 57.43
C SER A 9 9.42 -33.68 56.19
N ILE A 10 8.89 -34.13 55.06
CA ILE A 10 9.62 -34.20 53.78
C ILE A 10 9.93 -32.79 53.27
N GLU A 11 8.97 -31.88 53.34
CA GLU A 11 9.14 -30.48 52.94
C GLU A 11 10.20 -29.77 53.78
N SER A 12 10.14 -29.87 55.11
CA SER A 12 11.13 -29.26 56.01
C SER A 12 12.55 -29.79 55.74
N LEU A 13 12.70 -31.10 55.55
CA LEU A 13 14.00 -31.70 55.24
C LEU A 13 14.54 -31.25 53.88
N ALA A 14 13.69 -31.16 52.85
CA ALA A 14 14.10 -30.68 51.53
C ALA A 14 14.50 -29.21 51.55
N ASN A 15 13.77 -28.36 52.28
CA ASN A 15 14.08 -26.95 52.42
C ASN A 15 15.40 -26.73 53.16
N ASN A 16 15.62 -27.42 54.28
CA ASN A 16 16.88 -27.34 55.03
C ASN A 16 18.07 -27.83 54.19
N PHE A 17 17.90 -28.93 53.45
CA PHE A 17 18.92 -29.46 52.55
C PHE A 17 19.27 -28.47 51.44
N LEU A 18 18.25 -27.95 50.72
CA LEU A 18 18.46 -27.02 49.63
C LEU A 18 19.10 -25.70 50.10
N ASN A 19 18.62 -25.12 51.21
CA ASN A 19 19.17 -23.88 51.76
C ASN A 19 20.64 -24.07 52.16
N SER A 20 20.96 -25.17 52.84
CA SER A 20 22.35 -25.48 53.22
C SER A 20 23.25 -25.66 51.99
N LEU A 21 22.74 -26.33 50.95
CA LEU A 21 23.47 -26.55 49.70
C LEU A 21 23.73 -25.23 48.96
N LEU A 22 22.71 -24.38 48.83
CA LEU A 22 22.83 -23.07 48.18
C LEU A 22 23.79 -22.17 48.95
N VAL A 23 23.63 -22.01 50.27
CA VAL A 23 24.53 -21.19 51.10
C VAL A 23 25.99 -21.62 50.91
N ASN A 24 26.27 -22.93 50.95
CA ASN A 24 27.63 -23.45 50.74
C ASN A 24 28.16 -23.15 49.33
N LEU A 25 27.34 -23.35 48.28
CA LEU A 25 27.75 -23.08 46.90
C LEU A 25 28.03 -21.60 46.65
N PHE A 26 27.17 -20.71 47.11
CA PHE A 26 27.38 -19.27 47.00
C PHE A 26 28.62 -18.82 47.80
N ASP A 27 28.77 -19.31 49.04
CA ASP A 27 29.93 -18.99 49.89
C ASP A 27 31.26 -19.45 49.26
N THR A 28 31.29 -20.67 48.70
CA THR A 28 32.48 -21.21 48.02
C THR A 28 32.87 -20.41 46.77
N ASN A 29 31.92 -19.68 46.18
CA ASN A 29 32.12 -18.83 45.00
C ASN A 29 32.25 -17.34 45.35
N ASN A 30 32.61 -16.98 46.59
CA ASN A 30 32.76 -15.60 47.07
C ASN A 30 31.49 -14.73 46.98
N LEU A 31 30.32 -15.34 46.99
CA LEU A 31 29.03 -14.67 47.01
C LEU A 31 28.39 -14.80 48.41
N LYS A 32 27.54 -13.85 48.78
CA LYS A 32 26.72 -13.94 50.00
C LYS A 32 25.27 -14.12 49.61
N LEU A 33 24.67 -15.23 50.03
CA LEU A 33 23.25 -15.51 49.86
C LEU A 33 22.48 -15.05 51.11
N VAL A 34 21.42 -14.27 50.92
CA VAL A 34 20.49 -13.84 51.97
C VAL A 34 19.12 -14.40 51.63
N ASP A 35 18.59 -15.24 52.52
CA ASP A 35 17.23 -15.75 52.44
C ASP A 35 16.25 -14.76 53.08
N ASN A 36 15.12 -14.57 52.41
CA ASN A 36 13.98 -13.85 52.94
C ASN A 36 12.75 -14.76 52.87
N GLU A 37 11.86 -14.66 53.86
CA GLU A 37 10.56 -15.33 53.76
C GLU A 37 9.79 -14.76 52.56
N ALA A 38 9.47 -15.62 51.59
CA ALA A 38 8.62 -15.23 50.48
C ALA A 38 7.20 -14.95 51.01
N GLY A 39 6.77 -13.69 51.02
CA GLY A 39 5.42 -13.27 51.41
C GLY A 39 4.29 -13.76 50.48
N ARG A 40 4.54 -14.82 49.68
CA ARG A 40 3.71 -15.29 48.57
C ARG A 40 3.50 -16.82 48.59
N ARG A 41 3.42 -17.44 49.77
CA ARG A 41 3.15 -18.89 49.91
C ARG A 41 1.85 -19.34 49.20
N GLU A 42 0.86 -18.44 49.07
CA GLU A 42 -0.43 -18.72 48.41
C GLU A 42 -0.32 -19.08 46.91
N ILE A 43 0.72 -18.60 46.23
CA ILE A 43 1.03 -18.95 44.84
C ILE A 43 2.11 -20.04 44.74
N GLY A 44 2.50 -20.62 45.88
CA GLY A 44 3.52 -21.65 45.97
C GLY A 44 4.90 -21.13 45.60
N ILE A 45 5.39 -20.13 46.33
CA ILE A 45 6.81 -19.77 46.37
C ILE A 45 7.26 -20.01 47.80
N ASP A 46 8.38 -20.72 47.97
CA ASP A 46 8.87 -21.12 49.29
C ASP A 46 9.85 -20.08 49.84
N PHE A 47 10.81 -19.61 49.02
CA PHE A 47 11.83 -18.64 49.45
C PHE A 47 12.11 -17.58 48.38
N PHE A 48 12.58 -16.42 48.85
CA PHE A 48 13.15 -15.36 48.02
C PHE A 48 14.61 -15.14 48.43
N TYR A 49 15.52 -15.20 47.45
CA TYR A 49 16.94 -15.05 47.67
C TYR A 49 17.48 -13.77 47.06
N GLN A 50 18.34 -13.10 47.81
CA GLN A 50 19.19 -12.01 47.32
C GLN A 50 20.65 -12.43 47.42
N VAL A 51 21.41 -12.15 46.36
CA VAL A 51 22.82 -12.49 46.24
C VAL A 51 23.64 -11.22 46.19
N PHE A 52 24.68 -11.14 47.03
CA PHE A 52 25.59 -10.00 47.12
C PHE A 52 27.02 -10.41 46.82
N ASP A 53 27.79 -9.53 46.17
CA ASP A 53 29.24 -9.68 46.08
C ASP A 53 29.84 -9.42 47.48
N ARG A 54 30.73 -10.30 47.96
CA ARG A 54 31.41 -10.10 49.25
C ARG A 54 32.47 -8.99 49.20
N LYS A 55 32.96 -8.58 48.03
CA LYS A 55 33.99 -7.56 47.87
C LYS A 55 33.46 -6.14 48.04
N ASP A 56 32.31 -5.84 47.45
CA ASP A 56 31.74 -4.48 47.42
C ASP A 56 30.34 -4.38 48.05
N TYR A 57 29.78 -5.49 48.54
CA TYR A 57 28.44 -5.57 49.14
C TYR A 57 27.31 -5.10 48.21
N THR A 58 27.53 -5.13 46.89
CA THR A 58 26.48 -4.83 45.91
C THR A 58 25.62 -6.06 45.66
N GLN A 59 24.31 -5.85 45.48
CA GLN A 59 23.40 -6.94 45.10
C GLN A 59 23.62 -7.28 43.63
N ILE A 60 23.98 -8.54 43.34
CA ILE A 60 24.25 -9.04 41.98
C ILE A 60 22.97 -9.54 41.32
N LEU A 61 22.16 -10.31 42.05
CA LEU A 61 20.91 -10.87 41.54
C LEU A 61 19.92 -11.20 42.67
N SER A 62 18.68 -11.44 42.29
CA SER A 62 17.62 -12.00 43.14
C SER A 62 16.84 -13.06 42.37
N PHE A 63 16.29 -14.03 43.09
CA PHE A 63 15.44 -15.06 42.50
C PHE A 63 14.50 -15.67 43.55
N GLU A 64 13.33 -16.09 43.08
CA GLU A 64 12.34 -16.84 43.84
C GLU A 64 12.55 -18.35 43.60
N ILE A 65 12.27 -19.17 44.61
CA ILE A 65 12.33 -20.63 44.46
C ILE A 65 11.04 -21.30 44.89
N GLN A 66 10.74 -22.39 44.18
CA GLN A 66 9.75 -23.37 44.61
C GLN A 66 10.44 -24.71 44.78
N ASN A 67 10.46 -25.25 46.00
CA ASN A 67 11.15 -26.48 46.34
C ASN A 67 10.17 -27.63 46.58
N LYS A 68 10.53 -28.83 46.12
CA LYS A 68 9.78 -30.06 46.37
C LYS A 68 10.73 -31.17 46.75
N GLY A 69 10.45 -31.85 47.85
CA GLY A 69 11.21 -33.00 48.33
C GLY A 69 10.58 -34.34 47.93
N THR A 70 11.43 -35.36 47.77
CA THR A 70 11.03 -36.77 47.73
C THR A 70 11.98 -37.61 48.57
N ASP A 71 11.42 -38.57 49.30
CA ASP A 71 12.14 -39.64 50.01
C ASP A 71 12.28 -40.91 49.16
N THR A 72 11.74 -40.89 47.93
CA THR A 72 11.93 -41.96 46.95
C THR A 72 12.95 -41.54 45.89
N PRO A 73 13.81 -42.47 45.42
CA PRO A 73 14.78 -42.17 44.37
C PRO A 73 14.11 -41.63 43.11
N ILE A 74 14.65 -40.54 42.59
CA ILE A 74 14.12 -39.89 41.39
C ILE A 74 14.25 -40.82 40.17
N LYS A 75 13.16 -40.98 39.42
CA LYS A 75 13.10 -41.85 38.23
C LYS A 75 13.15 -41.04 36.94
N PHE A 76 14.13 -41.35 36.11
CA PHE A 76 14.27 -40.77 34.76
C PHE A 76 13.40 -41.50 33.73
N ILE A 77 12.97 -40.79 32.70
CA ILE A 77 12.23 -41.37 31.57
C ILE A 77 13.17 -42.27 30.76
N LYS A 78 12.95 -43.60 30.81
CA LYS A 78 13.80 -44.62 30.16
C LYS A 78 13.35 -45.05 28.75
N GLN A 79 12.12 -44.74 28.35
CA GLN A 79 11.57 -45.20 27.06
C GLN A 79 12.32 -44.56 25.88
N LYS A 80 12.87 -45.40 24.97
CA LYS A 80 13.69 -44.94 23.83
C LYS A 80 12.94 -43.99 22.89
N ASN A 81 11.62 -44.12 22.75
CA ASN A 81 10.81 -43.35 21.81
C ASN A 81 10.12 -42.14 22.45
N HIS A 82 10.36 -41.85 23.74
CA HIS A 82 9.74 -40.69 24.40
C HIS A 82 10.53 -39.42 24.07
N PRO A 83 9.88 -38.31 23.64
CA PRO A 83 10.57 -37.07 23.21
C PRO A 83 11.34 -36.35 24.32
N GLN A 84 11.12 -36.75 25.58
CA GLN A 84 11.75 -36.20 26.78
C GLN A 84 12.59 -37.26 27.51
N LYS A 85 13.16 -38.22 26.76
CA LYS A 85 14.00 -39.28 27.32
C LYS A 85 15.20 -38.66 28.05
N GLY A 86 15.51 -39.21 29.23
CA GLY A 86 16.59 -38.68 30.07
C GLY A 86 16.12 -37.68 31.11
N ASN A 87 14.96 -37.02 30.92
CA ASN A 87 14.46 -36.04 31.87
C ASN A 87 13.67 -36.67 33.03
N VAL A 88 13.51 -35.93 34.12
CA VAL A 88 12.62 -36.23 35.23
C VAL A 88 11.25 -35.60 34.94
N SER A 89 10.18 -36.40 34.97
CA SER A 89 8.81 -35.89 34.83
C SER A 89 8.26 -35.51 36.20
N TYR A 90 7.82 -34.26 36.36
CA TYR A 90 7.16 -33.79 37.58
C TYR A 90 5.86 -33.06 37.27
N SER A 91 4.81 -33.29 38.07
CA SER A 91 3.47 -32.77 37.80
C SER A 91 3.13 -31.59 38.70
N LEU A 92 2.95 -30.41 38.10
CA LEU A 92 2.57 -29.18 38.80
C LEU A 92 1.11 -28.79 38.50
N GLU A 93 0.47 -28.10 39.45
CA GLU A 93 -0.86 -27.55 39.23
C GLU A 93 -0.80 -26.49 38.11
N LEU A 94 -1.75 -26.57 37.17
CA LEU A 94 -1.79 -25.70 35.99
C LEU A 94 -1.83 -24.22 36.36
N ARG A 95 -2.51 -23.87 37.47
CA ARG A 95 -2.57 -22.50 37.99
C ARG A 95 -1.18 -21.97 38.37
N HIS A 96 -0.37 -22.78 39.05
CA HIS A 96 0.96 -22.39 39.49
C HIS A 96 1.89 -22.22 38.30
N ILE A 97 1.87 -23.14 37.32
CA ILE A 97 2.69 -22.99 36.11
C ILE A 97 2.36 -21.70 35.36
N LYS A 98 1.07 -21.35 35.22
CA LYS A 98 0.67 -20.10 34.59
C LYS A 98 1.21 -18.88 35.34
N GLN A 99 1.17 -18.92 36.68
CA GLN A 99 1.69 -17.85 37.53
C GLN A 99 3.22 -17.75 37.40
N TYR A 100 3.92 -18.87 37.57
CA TYR A 100 5.37 -18.96 37.46
C TYR A 100 5.88 -18.46 36.10
N TYR A 101 5.17 -18.83 35.03
CA TYR A 101 5.59 -18.51 33.68
C TYR A 101 5.22 -17.07 33.25
N ASN A 102 4.07 -16.53 33.67
CA ASN A 102 3.55 -15.26 33.12
C ASN A 102 3.48 -14.11 34.12
N GLN A 103 3.36 -14.37 35.42
CA GLN A 103 2.99 -13.34 36.41
C GLN A 103 4.12 -12.96 37.36
N ILE A 104 5.06 -13.86 37.60
CA ILE A 104 6.19 -13.61 38.50
C ILE A 104 7.28 -12.86 37.74
N THR A 105 7.57 -11.64 38.20
CA THR A 105 8.57 -10.74 37.61
C THR A 105 10.01 -11.16 37.89
N GLU A 106 10.26 -11.75 39.07
CA GLU A 106 11.57 -12.25 39.46
C GLU A 106 11.85 -13.61 38.79
N PRO A 107 13.13 -13.99 38.60
CA PRO A 107 13.49 -15.33 38.15
C PRO A 107 12.92 -16.37 39.12
N LEU A 108 12.14 -17.32 38.63
CA LEU A 108 11.65 -18.44 39.44
C LEU A 108 12.33 -19.74 39.04
N ILE A 109 13.00 -20.37 40.02
CA ILE A 109 13.62 -21.68 39.85
C ILE A 109 12.84 -22.74 40.61
N PHE A 110 12.43 -23.79 39.92
CA PHE A 110 11.81 -24.96 40.52
C PHE A 110 12.88 -25.98 40.92
N PHE A 111 12.86 -26.43 42.17
CA PHE A 111 13.77 -27.45 42.69
C PHE A 111 13.03 -28.75 43.01
N LEU A 112 13.69 -29.88 42.69
CA LEU A 112 13.30 -31.21 43.11
C LEU A 112 14.46 -31.88 43.87
N CYS A 113 14.30 -32.05 45.19
CA CYS A 113 15.31 -32.63 46.07
C CYS A 113 15.04 -34.12 46.34
N ASP A 114 16.01 -34.97 46.01
CA ASP A 114 16.11 -36.34 46.48
C ASP A 114 16.78 -36.35 47.86
N ILE A 115 15.98 -36.45 48.91
CA ILE A 115 16.43 -36.32 50.30
C ILE A 115 17.33 -37.51 50.69
N ASN A 116 17.07 -38.70 50.14
CA ASN A 116 17.85 -39.89 50.50
C ASN A 116 19.24 -39.86 49.87
N ASN A 117 19.32 -39.43 48.61
CA ASN A 117 20.59 -39.35 47.89
C ASN A 117 21.30 -38.01 48.09
N GLN A 118 20.68 -37.03 48.76
CA GLN A 118 21.19 -35.67 48.95
C GLN A 118 21.54 -35.00 47.61
N ILE A 119 20.60 -35.06 46.65
CA ILE A 119 20.76 -34.47 45.31
C ILE A 119 19.61 -33.47 45.07
N ALA A 120 19.94 -32.28 44.57
CA ALA A 120 18.95 -31.28 44.16
C ALA A 120 19.00 -31.07 42.64
N TYR A 121 17.85 -31.19 41.98
CA TYR A 121 17.69 -30.85 40.57
C TYR A 121 17.01 -29.49 40.43
N TRP A 122 17.44 -28.65 39.48
CA TRP A 122 16.81 -27.36 39.23
C TRP A 122 16.17 -27.29 37.85
N TYR A 123 15.13 -26.47 37.73
CA TYR A 123 14.42 -26.26 36.48
C TYR A 123 13.96 -24.79 36.36
N PRO A 124 14.56 -24.02 35.44
CA PRO A 124 14.17 -22.64 35.19
C PRO A 124 12.88 -22.62 34.36
N ILE A 125 11.73 -22.74 35.02
CA ILE A 125 10.43 -22.92 34.34
C ILE A 125 10.12 -21.82 33.32
N GLN A 126 10.63 -20.62 33.56
CA GLN A 126 10.43 -19.45 32.71
C GLN A 126 11.16 -19.56 31.36
N LEU A 127 12.21 -20.39 31.27
CA LEU A 127 12.99 -20.64 30.04
C LEU A 127 12.40 -21.73 29.15
N ASP A 128 11.46 -22.52 29.65
CA ASP A 128 10.86 -23.58 28.84
C ASP A 128 9.83 -23.00 27.85
N LYS A 129 10.30 -22.76 26.62
CA LYS A 129 9.51 -22.21 25.49
C LYS A 129 8.31 -23.08 25.10
N THR A 130 8.23 -24.34 25.55
CA THR A 130 7.12 -25.25 25.24
C THR A 130 5.98 -25.18 26.25
N ILE A 131 6.16 -24.49 27.39
CA ILE A 131 5.12 -24.34 28.42
C ILE A 131 3.83 -23.70 27.88
N PRO A 132 3.85 -22.60 27.10
CA PRO A 132 2.63 -21.98 26.57
C PRO A 132 1.76 -22.93 25.74
N GLU A 133 2.37 -23.66 24.79
CA GLU A 133 1.67 -24.64 23.95
C GLU A 133 1.08 -25.79 24.78
N ARG A 134 1.82 -26.25 25.79
CA ARG A 134 1.37 -27.31 26.70
C ARG A 134 0.23 -26.85 27.60
N ILE A 135 0.24 -25.60 28.09
CA ILE A 135 -0.88 -24.99 28.82
C ILE A 135 -2.11 -24.97 27.91
N GLU A 136 -1.99 -24.43 26.70
CA GLU A 136 -3.12 -24.29 25.77
C GLU A 136 -3.73 -25.65 25.42
N LYS A 137 -2.90 -26.64 25.07
CA LYS A 137 -3.36 -28.00 24.78
C LYS A 137 -4.12 -28.58 25.97
N LYS A 138 -3.64 -28.33 27.19
CA LYS A 138 -4.30 -28.81 28.40
C LYS A 138 -5.63 -28.13 28.65
N GLU A 139 -5.74 -26.83 28.40
CA GLU A 139 -6.99 -26.08 28.55
C GLU A 139 -8.04 -26.53 27.53
N LEU A 140 -7.63 -26.78 26.28
CA LEU A 140 -8.50 -27.34 25.26
C LEU A 140 -8.98 -28.76 25.60
N GLU A 141 -8.11 -29.59 26.19
CA GLU A 141 -8.52 -30.90 26.72
C GLU A 141 -9.55 -30.76 27.85
N LEU A 142 -9.41 -29.76 28.72
CA LEU A 142 -10.31 -29.53 29.85
C LEU A 142 -11.65 -28.97 29.39
N SER A 143 -11.69 -28.07 28.39
CA SER A 143 -12.93 -27.51 27.85
C SER A 143 -13.81 -28.55 27.13
N LYS A 144 -13.20 -29.62 26.61
CA LYS A 144 -13.90 -30.75 25.96
C LYS A 144 -14.46 -31.79 26.95
N LYS A 145 -14.11 -31.72 28.24
CA LYS A 145 -14.51 -32.70 29.25
C LYS A 145 -15.74 -32.24 30.04
N LYS A 146 -16.78 -33.10 30.13
CA LYS A 146 -18.00 -32.86 30.93
C LYS A 146 -17.74 -32.75 32.45
N LYS A 147 -16.62 -33.28 32.96
CA LYS A 147 -16.17 -33.13 34.36
C LYS A 147 -14.70 -32.71 34.36
N VAL A 148 -14.44 -31.51 34.85
CA VAL A 148 -13.09 -30.95 35.00
C VAL A 148 -12.56 -31.30 36.39
N SER A 149 -11.30 -31.75 36.49
CA SER A 149 -10.62 -31.96 37.77
C SER A 149 -10.60 -30.65 38.58
N LYS A 150 -10.84 -30.70 39.90
CA LYS A 150 -10.76 -29.52 40.79
C LYS A 150 -9.37 -28.84 40.75
N LYS A 151 -8.31 -29.59 40.43
CA LYS A 151 -6.93 -29.12 40.34
C LYS A 151 -6.24 -29.74 39.11
N PRO A 152 -6.41 -29.16 37.91
CA PRO A 152 -5.76 -29.67 36.71
C PRO A 152 -4.23 -29.56 36.86
N LYS A 153 -3.51 -30.58 36.39
CA LYS A 153 -2.05 -30.63 36.45
C LYS A 153 -1.44 -30.74 35.05
N LEU A 154 -0.21 -30.25 34.92
CA LEU A 154 0.62 -30.31 33.72
C LEU A 154 2.01 -30.84 34.10
N GLN A 155 2.66 -31.56 33.17
CA GLN A 155 4.00 -32.11 33.40
C GLN A 155 5.07 -31.09 32.99
N ILE A 156 6.04 -30.89 33.87
CA ILE A 156 7.34 -30.28 33.56
C ILE A 156 8.39 -31.37 33.42
N TYR A 157 9.44 -31.09 32.65
CA TYR A 157 10.50 -32.04 32.34
C TYR A 157 11.84 -31.44 32.79
N ILE A 158 12.36 -31.92 33.91
CA ILE A 158 13.60 -31.42 34.51
C ILE A 158 14.78 -32.19 33.90
N PRO A 159 15.75 -31.51 33.27
CA PRO A 159 16.93 -32.17 32.69
C PRO A 159 17.75 -32.93 33.74
N ALA A 160 18.34 -34.06 33.36
CA ALA A 160 19.15 -34.87 34.29
C ALA A 160 20.51 -34.24 34.60
N GLU A 161 20.99 -33.41 33.69
CA GLU A 161 22.22 -32.61 33.78
C GLU A 161 22.08 -31.42 34.75
N ASN A 162 20.85 -30.98 35.05
CA ASN A 162 20.57 -29.87 35.95
C ASN A 162 20.63 -30.30 37.43
N VAL A 163 21.77 -30.87 37.84
CA VAL A 163 22.06 -31.26 39.23
C VAL A 163 22.88 -30.18 39.90
N LEU A 164 22.37 -29.57 40.97
CA LEU A 164 23.04 -28.46 41.66
C LEU A 164 24.32 -28.95 42.36
N SER A 165 25.47 -28.46 41.91
CA SER A 165 26.80 -28.83 42.42
C SER A 165 27.82 -27.75 42.08
N LEU A 166 29.05 -27.84 42.63
CA LEU A 166 30.13 -26.92 42.26
C LEU A 166 30.45 -26.91 40.76
N LYS A 167 30.33 -28.06 40.07
CA LYS A 167 30.63 -28.17 38.63
C LYS A 167 29.58 -27.52 37.73
N THR A 168 28.37 -27.36 38.24
CA THR A 168 27.18 -26.91 37.49
C THR A 168 26.66 -25.56 37.99
N PHE A 169 27.38 -24.96 38.95
CA PHE A 169 26.96 -23.72 39.59
C PHE A 169 26.93 -22.54 38.62
N GLU A 170 27.90 -22.45 37.70
CA GLU A 170 27.91 -21.43 36.64
C GLU A 170 26.67 -21.54 35.75
N ASN A 171 26.34 -22.75 35.25
CA ASN A 171 25.13 -22.99 34.46
C ASN A 171 23.85 -22.61 35.22
N PHE A 172 23.81 -22.88 36.53
CA PHE A 172 22.69 -22.50 37.38
C PHE A 172 22.55 -20.96 37.47
N LEU A 173 23.65 -20.22 37.64
CA LEU A 173 23.63 -18.75 37.62
C LEU A 173 23.20 -18.21 36.25
N GLU A 174 23.71 -18.80 35.16
CA GLU A 174 23.31 -18.44 33.79
C GLU A 174 21.81 -18.68 33.55
N ASP A 175 21.24 -19.75 34.09
CA ASP A 175 19.81 -20.04 34.01
C ASP A 175 18.96 -19.03 34.80
N ILE A 176 19.41 -18.60 35.98
CA ILE A 176 18.74 -17.53 36.75
C ILE A 176 18.76 -16.23 35.96
N ASP A 177 19.91 -15.86 35.42
CA ASP A 177 20.05 -14.65 34.62
C ASP A 177 19.20 -14.70 33.36
N SER A 178 19.21 -15.84 32.65
CA SER A 178 18.37 -16.07 31.48
C SER A 178 16.88 -15.97 31.82
N ALA A 179 16.45 -16.55 32.94
CA ALA A 179 15.07 -16.47 33.41
C ALA A 179 14.66 -15.02 33.76
N ARG A 180 15.58 -14.26 34.36
CA ARG A 180 15.45 -12.81 34.57
C ARG A 180 15.22 -12.07 33.26
N GLU A 181 15.99 -12.39 32.22
CA GLU A 181 15.82 -11.78 30.90
C GLU A 181 14.43 -12.03 30.32
N GLU A 182 13.99 -13.29 30.37
CA GLU A 182 12.70 -13.71 29.82
C GLU A 182 11.52 -13.10 30.57
N GLN A 183 11.63 -12.88 31.89
CA GLN A 183 10.61 -12.14 32.64
C GLN A 183 10.66 -10.63 32.45
N THR A 184 11.86 -10.06 32.29
CA THR A 184 11.98 -8.63 31.95
C THR A 184 11.31 -8.36 30.60
N ARG A 185 11.47 -9.27 29.62
CA ARG A 185 10.77 -9.22 28.32
C ARG A 185 9.25 -9.18 28.47
N LYS A 186 8.69 -9.90 29.45
CA LYS A 186 7.24 -9.96 29.70
C LYS A 186 6.69 -8.75 30.44
N ASN A 187 7.52 -8.00 31.19
CA ASN A 187 7.07 -7.03 32.20
C ASN A 187 7.53 -5.57 31.98
N ASN A 188 7.90 -5.18 30.75
CA ASN A 188 8.14 -3.79 30.31
C ASN A 188 8.99 -2.91 31.26
N PHE A 189 10.31 -2.86 31.04
CA PHE A 189 11.18 -1.85 31.65
C PHE A 189 11.68 -0.82 30.62
N ASN A 190 11.55 0.47 30.97
CA ASN A 190 12.09 1.59 30.23
C ASN A 190 13.63 1.63 30.34
N LEU A 191 14.30 1.56 29.19
CA LEU A 191 15.73 1.79 28.99
C LEU A 191 15.91 2.75 27.80
N SER A 192 17.13 3.18 27.47
CA SER A 192 17.37 4.29 26.51
C SER A 192 16.71 4.11 25.13
N SER A 193 16.55 5.22 24.40
CA SER A 193 15.76 5.32 23.16
C SER A 193 16.58 5.30 21.86
N GLU A 194 17.88 5.01 21.91
CA GLU A 194 18.78 5.10 20.75
C GLU A 194 19.49 3.78 20.44
N ALA A 195 19.70 3.52 19.16
CA ALA A 195 20.45 2.36 18.67
C ALA A 195 21.91 2.38 19.19
N ASP A 196 22.33 1.26 19.77
CA ASP A 196 23.71 1.06 20.24
C ASP A 196 24.48 0.12 19.30
N PHE A 197 25.55 0.64 18.71
CA PHE A 197 26.43 -0.06 17.78
C PHE A 197 27.70 -0.61 18.43
N SER A 198 27.88 -0.49 19.76
CA SER A 198 29.13 -0.82 20.46
C SER A 198 29.60 -2.25 20.23
N SER A 199 28.67 -3.21 20.16
CA SER A 199 29.00 -4.62 19.87
C SER A 199 29.52 -4.81 18.45
N ILE A 200 28.90 -4.13 17.47
CA ILE A 200 29.34 -4.16 16.07
C ILE A 200 30.71 -3.48 15.93
N VAL A 201 30.91 -2.34 16.60
CA VAL A 201 32.19 -1.62 16.60
C VAL A 201 33.34 -2.51 17.09
N LYS A 202 33.12 -3.29 18.17
CA LYS A 202 34.10 -4.27 18.66
C LYS A 202 34.36 -5.40 17.65
N GLU A 203 33.32 -5.86 16.95
CA GLU A 203 33.44 -6.95 15.98
C GLU A 203 34.18 -6.56 14.69
N ILE A 204 34.08 -5.29 14.28
CA ILE A 204 34.72 -4.77 13.07
C ILE A 204 36.11 -4.17 13.33
N GLU A 205 36.52 -4.05 14.58
CA GLU A 205 37.80 -3.48 14.98
C GLU A 205 38.98 -4.26 14.36
N GLY A 206 39.94 -3.56 13.76
CA GLY A 206 41.11 -4.14 13.10
C GLY A 206 40.83 -4.82 11.75
N LYS A 207 39.58 -4.82 11.25
CA LYS A 207 39.23 -5.40 9.94
C LYS A 207 39.36 -4.37 8.82
N HIS A 208 39.56 -4.85 7.59
CA HIS A 208 39.56 -4.01 6.40
C HIS A 208 38.17 -3.39 6.14
N ILE A 209 38.09 -2.19 5.56
CA ILE A 209 36.83 -1.44 5.34
C ILE A 209 35.73 -2.24 4.60
N ILE A 210 36.13 -3.16 3.70
CA ILE A 210 35.18 -4.08 3.02
C ILE A 210 34.48 -4.99 4.03
N ASP A 211 35.25 -5.60 4.95
CA ASP A 211 34.69 -6.45 6.00
C ASP A 211 33.88 -5.63 7.00
N GLN A 212 34.35 -4.45 7.37
CA GLN A 212 33.62 -3.55 8.28
C GLN A 212 32.23 -3.22 7.72
N ALA A 213 32.14 -2.81 6.44
CA ALA A 213 30.89 -2.49 5.79
C ALA A 213 29.97 -3.71 5.65
N PHE A 214 30.51 -4.82 5.14
CA PHE A 214 29.72 -6.04 4.92
C PHE A 214 29.17 -6.64 6.22
N ILE A 215 30.00 -6.74 7.28
CA ILE A 215 29.56 -7.23 8.60
C ILE A 215 28.47 -6.32 9.16
N THR A 216 28.67 -5.00 9.11
CA THR A 216 27.69 -4.02 9.61
C THR A 216 26.36 -4.16 8.89
N ILE A 217 26.35 -4.26 7.56
CA ILE A 217 25.13 -4.43 6.74
C ILE A 217 24.44 -5.75 7.10
N ASN A 218 25.20 -6.86 7.20
CA ASN A 218 24.65 -8.19 7.47
C ASN A 218 24.09 -8.36 8.89
N LYS A 219 24.40 -7.48 9.84
CA LYS A 219 23.69 -7.47 11.14
C LYS A 219 22.20 -7.20 10.98
N PHE A 220 21.80 -6.51 9.92
CA PHE A 220 20.40 -6.25 9.60
C PHE A 220 19.83 -7.29 8.62
N ASN A 221 20.39 -8.52 8.56
CA ASN A 221 19.91 -9.58 7.67
C ASN A 221 18.39 -9.77 7.79
N GLY A 222 17.67 -9.51 6.70
CA GLY A 222 16.21 -9.40 6.68
C GLY A 222 15.69 -8.03 6.23
N MET A 223 16.58 -7.04 6.11
CA MET A 223 16.26 -5.67 5.70
C MET A 223 17.26 -5.19 4.64
N ASN A 224 16.75 -4.73 3.49
CA ASN A 224 17.59 -4.22 2.40
C ASN A 224 17.68 -2.69 2.40
N VAL A 225 16.63 -2.02 2.88
CA VAL A 225 16.54 -0.55 2.87
C VAL A 225 16.46 -0.06 4.30
N PHE A 226 17.41 0.78 4.69
CA PHE A 226 17.52 1.27 6.05
C PHE A 226 16.83 2.63 6.15
N PRO A 227 16.35 3.00 7.34
CA PRO A 227 15.88 4.36 7.55
C PRO A 227 16.99 5.38 7.26
N THR A 228 16.63 6.47 6.58
CA THR A 228 17.56 7.51 6.10
C THR A 228 18.49 8.04 7.20
N ARG A 229 17.98 8.20 8.43
CA ARG A 229 18.75 8.71 9.58
C ARG A 229 19.72 7.69 10.18
N LEU A 230 19.55 6.41 9.88
CA LEU A 230 20.42 5.33 10.37
C LEU A 230 21.69 5.21 9.54
N ILE A 231 21.59 5.40 8.21
CA ILE A 231 22.71 5.17 7.28
C ILE A 231 23.98 5.94 7.68
N PRO A 232 23.92 7.25 7.99
CA PRO A 232 25.12 7.99 8.38
C PRO A 232 25.70 7.58 9.75
N LYS A 233 24.90 6.89 10.59
CA LYS A 233 25.31 6.40 11.91
C LYS A 233 25.99 5.03 11.86
N LEU A 234 25.95 4.34 10.71
CA LEU A 234 26.54 3.02 10.58
C LEU A 234 28.05 3.07 10.90
N PRO A 235 28.59 2.11 11.69
CA PRO A 235 29.97 2.13 12.17
C PRO A 235 31.07 2.37 11.12
N PHE A 236 30.91 1.88 9.89
CA PHE A 236 31.88 2.07 8.80
C PHE A 236 31.79 3.47 8.14
N LEU A 237 30.84 4.30 8.58
CA LEU A 237 30.62 5.68 8.12
C LEU A 237 30.71 6.71 9.26
N SER A 238 30.40 6.33 10.52
CA SER A 238 30.23 7.28 11.62
C SER A 238 31.51 7.69 12.34
N LYS A 239 32.64 6.99 12.13
CA LYS A 239 33.94 7.29 12.76
C LYS A 239 34.71 8.40 12.04
N THR A 240 34.11 9.57 11.86
CA THR A 240 34.76 10.66 11.13
C THR A 240 34.67 12.01 11.83
N LYS A 241 35.52 12.96 11.44
CA LYS A 241 35.65 14.26 12.14
C LYS A 241 34.45 15.16 11.88
N TYR A 242 33.89 15.10 10.67
CA TYR A 242 32.77 15.93 10.25
C TYR A 242 31.44 15.16 10.17
N GLY A 243 31.47 13.85 10.39
CA GLY A 243 30.32 12.96 10.29
C GLY A 243 29.89 12.70 8.84
N ALA A 244 29.27 11.54 8.61
CA ALA A 244 28.56 11.30 7.37
C ALA A 244 27.20 12.04 7.37
N SER A 245 26.74 12.45 6.20
CA SER A 245 25.39 12.99 6.00
C SER A 245 24.79 12.47 4.71
N LEU A 246 23.47 12.29 4.71
CA LEU A 246 22.72 11.82 3.55
C LEU A 246 21.79 12.93 3.09
N ASP A 247 21.87 13.29 1.82
CA ASP A 247 21.08 14.34 1.18
C ASP A 247 20.66 13.85 -0.20
N SER A 248 19.39 14.04 -0.60
CA SER A 248 18.91 13.69 -1.95
C SER A 248 19.35 12.28 -2.37
N PHE A 249 20.16 12.08 -3.42
CA PHE A 249 20.72 10.77 -3.79
C PHE A 249 22.22 10.62 -3.48
N ARG A 250 22.77 11.47 -2.60
CA ARG A 250 24.19 11.55 -2.27
C ARG A 250 24.45 11.25 -0.79
N ILE A 251 25.54 10.55 -0.52
CA ILE A 251 26.12 10.49 0.83
C ILE A 251 27.42 11.28 0.84
N LYS A 252 27.56 12.18 1.81
CA LYS A 252 28.77 12.95 2.05
C LYS A 252 29.52 12.34 3.23
N THR A 253 30.80 12.03 3.05
CA THR A 253 31.64 11.41 4.08
C THR A 253 33.09 11.88 3.99
N ASP A 254 33.76 12.00 5.13
CA ASP A 254 35.21 12.21 5.27
C ASP A 254 35.94 10.93 5.71
N HIS A 255 35.30 9.75 5.60
CA HIS A 255 35.93 8.46 5.85
C HIS A 255 36.86 8.08 4.69
N ASP A 256 38.16 8.32 4.87
CA ASP A 256 39.15 8.20 3.78
C ASP A 256 39.21 6.79 3.18
N GLU A 257 39.27 5.74 4.01
CA GLU A 257 39.35 4.35 3.53
C GLU A 257 38.13 3.95 2.68
N PHE A 258 36.92 4.31 3.11
CA PHE A 258 35.70 4.00 2.37
C PHE A 258 35.63 4.79 1.06
N PHE A 259 35.98 6.08 1.08
CA PHE A 259 35.99 6.89 -0.12
C PHE A 259 37.02 6.37 -1.14
N SER A 260 38.25 6.09 -0.70
CA SER A 260 39.31 5.55 -1.55
C SER A 260 38.98 4.15 -2.09
N LEU A 261 38.33 3.29 -1.30
CA LEU A 261 37.81 2.01 -1.79
C LEU A 261 36.90 2.22 -2.99
N ILE A 262 35.88 3.07 -2.88
CA ILE A 262 34.90 3.28 -3.95
C ILE A 262 35.53 4.00 -5.16
N GLU A 263 36.48 4.91 -4.93
CA GLU A 263 37.23 5.62 -5.99
C GLU A 263 38.02 4.65 -6.90
N ASN A 264 38.54 3.58 -6.31
CA ASN A 264 39.36 2.57 -6.99
C ASN A 264 38.55 1.38 -7.54
N LEU A 265 37.21 1.40 -7.44
CA LEU A 265 36.36 0.37 -8.04
C LEU A 265 35.97 0.72 -9.47
N THR A 266 36.02 -0.27 -10.34
CA THR A 266 35.50 -0.19 -11.71
C THR A 266 34.63 -1.39 -12.04
N LEU A 267 33.65 -1.20 -12.92
CA LEU A 267 32.78 -2.29 -13.38
C LEU A 267 33.25 -2.78 -14.76
N VAL A 268 33.86 -3.96 -14.81
CA VAL A 268 34.34 -4.59 -16.05
C VAL A 268 33.62 -5.91 -16.25
N ASN A 269 32.92 -6.09 -17.38
CA ASN A 269 32.17 -7.31 -17.69
C ASN A 269 31.20 -7.75 -16.56
N ARG A 270 30.48 -6.80 -15.96
CA ARG A 270 29.58 -7.01 -14.79
C ARG A 270 30.28 -7.54 -13.53
N LYS A 271 31.61 -7.41 -13.42
CA LYS A 271 32.38 -7.70 -12.21
C LYS A 271 33.02 -6.42 -11.68
N LEU A 272 32.99 -6.26 -10.36
CA LEU A 272 33.67 -5.17 -9.67
C LEU A 272 35.15 -5.52 -9.59
N VAL A 273 36.00 -4.66 -10.14
CA VAL A 273 37.46 -4.82 -10.15
C VAL A 273 38.09 -3.67 -9.38
N TYR A 274 38.95 -4.01 -8.44
CA TYR A 274 39.77 -3.05 -7.69
C TYR A 274 41.05 -2.74 -8.48
N SER A 275 41.29 -1.46 -8.77
CA SER A 275 42.34 -1.02 -9.71
C SER A 275 43.77 -1.26 -9.23
N GLU A 276 44.01 -1.38 -7.93
CA GLU A 276 45.38 -1.50 -7.37
C GLU A 276 45.86 -2.96 -7.24
N GLY A 277 45.11 -3.93 -7.78
CA GLY A 277 45.63 -5.26 -8.13
C GLY A 277 46.06 -6.13 -6.95
N ASP A 278 45.10 -6.53 -6.09
CA ASP A 278 45.10 -7.74 -5.26
C ASP A 278 43.72 -7.89 -4.59
N ASN A 279 43.37 -9.09 -4.10
CA ASN A 279 42.21 -9.26 -3.22
C ASN A 279 42.59 -8.79 -1.81
N LEU A 280 41.95 -7.74 -1.33
CA LEU A 280 42.18 -7.12 -0.02
C LEU A 280 41.61 -7.97 1.13
N VAL A 281 40.57 -8.77 0.86
CA VAL A 281 39.90 -9.64 1.83
C VAL A 281 39.45 -10.96 1.19
N ALA A 282 39.19 -11.98 2.02
CA ALA A 282 38.52 -13.20 1.57
C ALA A 282 37.10 -12.89 1.06
N GLU A 283 36.66 -13.59 0.01
CA GLU A 283 35.31 -13.44 -0.58
C GLU A 283 34.99 -12.00 -1.02
N GLN A 284 36.01 -11.23 -1.41
CA GLN A 284 35.90 -9.82 -1.80
C GLN A 284 34.77 -9.56 -2.80
N ASP A 285 34.64 -10.38 -3.84
CA ASP A 285 33.60 -10.23 -4.86
C ASP A 285 32.18 -10.27 -4.28
N GLU A 286 31.91 -11.18 -3.34
CA GLU A 286 30.60 -11.31 -2.70
C GLU A 286 30.34 -10.12 -1.77
N LYS A 287 31.34 -9.74 -0.98
CA LYS A 287 31.25 -8.62 -0.05
C LYS A 287 31.02 -7.30 -0.76
N LEU A 288 31.78 -7.02 -1.83
CA LEU A 288 31.61 -5.83 -2.66
C LEU A 288 30.23 -5.80 -3.34
N LYS A 289 29.74 -6.95 -3.84
CA LYS A 289 28.37 -7.06 -4.36
C LYS A 289 27.34 -6.74 -3.27
N GLY A 290 27.50 -7.25 -2.05
CA GLY A 290 26.64 -6.95 -0.91
C GLY A 290 26.60 -5.45 -0.60
N ILE A 291 27.77 -4.80 -0.55
CA ILE A 291 27.87 -3.35 -0.32
C ILE A 291 27.21 -2.56 -1.46
N MET A 292 27.47 -2.91 -2.73
CA MET A 292 26.84 -2.22 -3.86
C MET A 292 25.32 -2.43 -3.90
N ASN A 293 24.83 -3.62 -3.56
CA ASN A 293 23.40 -3.90 -3.45
C ASN A 293 22.75 -3.06 -2.34
N PHE A 294 23.43 -2.89 -1.20
CA PHE A 294 22.99 -2.00 -0.12
C PHE A 294 22.89 -0.54 -0.60
N LEU A 295 23.94 0.00 -1.24
CA LEU A 295 23.93 1.38 -1.75
C LEU A 295 22.83 1.59 -2.81
N LYS A 296 22.66 0.61 -3.70
CA LYS A 296 21.61 0.61 -4.73
C LYS A 296 20.20 0.59 -4.12
N ALA A 297 19.92 -0.32 -3.19
CA ALA A 297 18.62 -0.44 -2.55
C ALA A 297 18.23 0.83 -1.77
N ASN A 298 19.22 1.54 -1.21
CA ASN A 298 19.04 2.78 -0.46
C ASN A 298 19.11 4.06 -1.33
N PHE A 299 19.19 3.92 -2.66
CA PHE A 299 19.26 5.01 -3.63
C PHE A 299 20.42 5.99 -3.34
N ILE A 300 21.60 5.44 -3.07
CA ILE A 300 22.84 6.21 -2.87
C ILE A 300 23.63 6.17 -4.18
N ASN A 301 23.39 7.15 -5.04
CA ASN A 301 23.94 7.20 -6.40
C ASN A 301 25.28 7.94 -6.47
N HIS A 302 25.60 8.75 -5.46
CA HIS A 302 26.79 9.59 -5.43
C HIS A 302 27.48 9.56 -4.06
N LEU A 303 28.81 9.60 -4.09
CA LEU A 303 29.67 9.77 -2.93
C LEU A 303 30.39 11.12 -3.01
N ASP A 304 30.13 12.00 -2.04
CA ASP A 304 30.78 13.30 -1.92
C ASP A 304 31.80 13.30 -0.78
N TRP A 305 32.93 13.95 -1.00
CA TRP A 305 33.97 14.06 0.03
C TRP A 305 33.67 15.20 1.01
N GLY A 306 33.68 14.90 2.30
CA GLY A 306 33.43 15.83 3.40
C GLY A 306 34.68 16.43 4.04
N GLY A 307 35.88 15.99 3.67
CA GLY A 307 37.14 16.43 4.27
C GLY A 307 37.65 17.78 3.71
N ARG A 308 38.77 18.26 4.27
CA ARG A 308 39.33 19.58 3.93
C ARG A 308 39.93 19.68 2.52
N LYS A 309 40.45 18.58 1.98
CA LYS A 309 41.02 18.52 0.63
C LYS A 309 39.92 18.29 -0.39
N TYR A 310 39.97 18.94 -1.55
CA TYR A 310 39.05 18.61 -2.63
C TYR A 310 39.33 17.19 -3.16
N ARG A 311 38.28 16.38 -3.26
CA ARG A 311 38.24 15.12 -4.02
C ARG A 311 37.01 15.17 -4.92
N LYS A 312 37.12 14.62 -6.13
CA LYS A 312 36.02 14.64 -7.10
C LYS A 312 34.89 13.74 -6.61
N ARG A 313 33.63 14.16 -6.80
CA ARG A 313 32.45 13.33 -6.57
C ARG A 313 32.55 12.02 -7.35
N ILE A 314 32.20 10.90 -6.72
CA ILE A 314 32.14 9.59 -7.36
C ILE A 314 30.69 9.25 -7.72
N CYS A 315 30.48 8.81 -8.96
CA CYS A 315 29.20 8.29 -9.44
C CYS A 315 29.09 6.80 -9.14
N ILE A 316 28.58 6.44 -7.96
CA ILE A 316 28.45 5.05 -7.52
C ILE A 316 27.49 4.26 -8.42
N HIS A 317 26.49 4.93 -9.00
CA HIS A 317 25.50 4.29 -9.86
C HIS A 317 26.10 3.66 -11.13
N ASP A 318 27.30 4.09 -11.56
CA ASP A 318 28.06 3.47 -12.65
C ASP A 318 28.64 2.10 -12.26
N LEU A 319 28.71 1.81 -10.95
CA LEU A 319 29.19 0.54 -10.38
C LEU A 319 28.06 -0.45 -10.12
N PHE A 320 26.79 -0.05 -10.29
CA PHE A 320 25.66 -0.92 -9.99
C PHE A 320 25.53 -2.05 -11.02
N ILE A 321 25.34 -3.26 -10.50
CA ILE A 321 25.00 -4.42 -11.32
C ILE A 321 23.48 -4.49 -11.46
N TYR A 322 22.99 -4.41 -12.69
CA TYR A 322 21.57 -4.56 -13.02
C TYR A 322 21.33 -5.97 -13.55
N ASN A 323 20.79 -6.84 -12.69
CA ASN A 323 20.33 -8.17 -13.07
C ASN A 323 18.81 -8.14 -13.23
N GLU A 324 18.31 -8.88 -14.22
CA GLU A 324 16.88 -9.20 -14.31
C GLU A 324 16.55 -10.15 -13.15
N CYS A 325 15.56 -9.78 -12.34
CA CYS A 325 15.06 -10.61 -11.26
C CYS A 325 13.64 -11.04 -11.62
N ASP A 326 13.40 -12.34 -11.57
CA ASP A 326 12.14 -12.97 -11.95
C ASP A 326 11.39 -13.49 -10.72
N CYS A 327 11.69 -13.02 -9.50
CA CYS A 327 10.96 -13.52 -8.33
C CYS A 327 9.46 -13.17 -8.38
N ALA A 328 8.64 -13.84 -7.57
CA ALA A 328 7.18 -13.60 -7.52
C ALA A 328 6.82 -12.10 -7.37
N ARG A 329 7.56 -11.36 -6.54
CA ARG A 329 7.35 -9.90 -6.38
C ARG A 329 7.66 -9.12 -7.65
N CYS A 330 8.71 -9.46 -8.38
CA CYS A 330 9.08 -8.81 -9.64
C CYS A 330 8.08 -9.14 -10.75
N GLU A 331 7.57 -10.38 -10.80
CA GLU A 331 6.48 -10.76 -11.72
C GLU A 331 5.19 -9.98 -11.42
N PHE A 332 4.89 -9.75 -10.14
CA PHE A 332 3.77 -8.87 -9.79
C PHE A 332 3.99 -7.44 -10.31
N ASP A 333 5.20 -6.90 -10.12
CA ASP A 333 5.60 -5.56 -10.58
C ASP A 333 5.59 -5.41 -12.12
N SER A 334 5.78 -6.51 -12.85
CA SER A 334 5.67 -6.56 -14.32
C SER A 334 4.24 -6.85 -14.80
N LEU A 335 3.26 -6.91 -13.89
CA LEU A 335 1.86 -7.27 -14.12
C LEU A 335 1.64 -8.71 -14.61
N ASN A 336 2.62 -9.59 -14.39
CA ASN A 336 2.54 -11.01 -14.68
C ASN A 336 1.99 -11.77 -13.46
N PHE A 337 0.72 -11.49 -13.13
CA PHE A 337 0.07 -12.02 -11.93
C PHE A 337 -0.02 -13.55 -11.92
N ILE A 338 -0.22 -14.18 -13.09
CA ILE A 338 -0.26 -15.64 -13.19
C ILE A 338 1.09 -16.29 -12.84
N GLU A 339 2.21 -15.71 -13.30
CA GLU A 339 3.54 -16.22 -12.97
C GLU A 339 3.90 -15.93 -11.51
N SER A 340 3.53 -14.75 -11.00
CA SER A 340 3.66 -14.42 -9.58
C SER A 340 2.98 -15.48 -8.71
N ASN A 341 1.73 -15.84 -9.02
CA ASN A 341 1.00 -16.88 -8.30
C ASN A 341 1.66 -18.26 -8.45
N THR A 342 2.11 -18.61 -9.65
CA THR A 342 2.79 -19.88 -9.93
C THR A 342 4.07 -20.03 -9.11
N LYS A 343 4.89 -18.98 -9.04
CA LYS A 343 6.13 -18.96 -8.26
C LYS A 343 5.88 -19.09 -6.77
N ILE A 344 4.89 -18.38 -6.22
CA ILE A 344 4.48 -18.52 -4.82
C ILE A 344 4.12 -19.98 -4.50
N ASN A 345 3.28 -20.61 -5.32
CA ASN A 345 2.82 -21.97 -5.10
C ASN A 345 3.93 -23.02 -5.23
N LYS A 346 4.80 -22.89 -6.25
CA LYS A 346 5.94 -23.79 -6.43
C LYS A 346 6.94 -23.68 -5.28
N GLU A 347 7.19 -22.47 -4.79
CA GLU A 347 8.13 -22.21 -3.71
C GLU A 347 7.60 -22.69 -2.34
N LEU A 348 6.29 -22.80 -2.15
CA LEU A 348 5.69 -23.45 -0.97
C LEU A 348 5.98 -24.96 -0.88
N GLU A 349 6.27 -25.61 -2.00
CA GLU A 349 6.61 -27.05 -2.04
C GLU A 349 8.09 -27.31 -1.73
N VAL A 350 8.95 -26.27 -1.80
CA VAL A 350 10.40 -26.39 -1.67
C VAL A 350 10.86 -25.93 -0.26
N ASN A 351 11.40 -26.87 0.53
CA ASN A 351 11.83 -26.60 1.93
C ASN A 351 13.16 -25.81 2.09
N ASN A 352 13.78 -25.33 1.01
CA ASN A 352 15.15 -24.77 1.04
C ASN A 352 15.22 -23.24 0.98
N LEU A 353 14.10 -22.53 1.04
CA LEU A 353 14.10 -21.06 0.94
C LEU A 353 14.63 -20.38 2.21
N THR A 354 15.36 -19.30 2.02
CA THR A 354 15.78 -18.41 3.11
C THR A 354 14.56 -17.71 3.71
N SER A 355 14.66 -17.31 4.99
CA SER A 355 13.57 -16.59 5.67
C SER A 355 13.20 -15.27 4.96
N PHE A 356 14.17 -14.64 4.28
CA PHE A 356 13.94 -13.42 3.49
C PHE A 356 13.18 -13.69 2.18
N GLU A 357 13.49 -14.79 1.47
CA GLU A 357 12.73 -15.20 0.27
C GLU A 357 11.28 -15.57 0.61
N GLN A 358 11.08 -16.25 1.74
CA GLN A 358 9.75 -16.56 2.24
C GLN A 358 8.97 -15.28 2.61
N LEU A 359 9.65 -14.29 3.21
CA LEU A 359 9.05 -12.97 3.49
C LEU A 359 8.57 -12.27 2.21
N ARG A 360 9.40 -12.30 1.16
CA ARG A 360 9.06 -11.78 -0.17
C ARG A 360 7.82 -12.45 -0.77
N ASN A 361 7.72 -13.77 -0.67
CA ASN A 361 6.58 -14.52 -1.20
C ASN A 361 5.30 -14.25 -0.41
N ALA A 362 5.40 -14.12 0.91
CA ALA A 362 4.28 -13.73 1.75
C ALA A 362 3.73 -12.35 1.36
N TYR A 363 4.61 -11.41 1.05
CA TYR A 363 4.24 -10.09 0.57
C TYR A 363 3.66 -10.12 -0.85
N ALA A 364 4.23 -10.91 -1.77
CA ALA A 364 3.67 -11.10 -3.11
C ALA A 364 2.26 -11.72 -3.07
N ALA A 365 2.01 -12.70 -2.20
CA ALA A 365 0.67 -13.27 -1.98
C ALA A 365 -0.32 -12.21 -1.46
N TYR A 366 0.12 -11.35 -0.53
CA TYR A 366 -0.67 -10.20 -0.09
C TYR A 366 -1.03 -9.27 -1.25
N LEU A 367 -0.06 -8.96 -2.13
CA LEU A 367 -0.29 -8.07 -3.26
C LEU A 367 -1.33 -8.62 -4.25
N LEU A 368 -1.37 -9.95 -4.42
CA LEU A 368 -2.38 -10.69 -5.19
C LEU A 368 -3.74 -10.82 -4.47
N GLY A 369 -3.88 -10.30 -3.25
CA GLY A 369 -5.10 -10.39 -2.46
C GLY A 369 -5.30 -11.73 -1.75
N ASP A 370 -4.37 -12.68 -1.85
CA ASP A 370 -4.40 -13.95 -1.12
C ASP A 370 -3.90 -13.77 0.32
N LEU A 371 -4.77 -13.16 1.14
CA LEU A 371 -4.50 -12.88 2.55
C LEU A 371 -4.29 -14.17 3.37
N ARG A 372 -4.88 -15.29 2.94
CA ARG A 372 -4.74 -16.58 3.60
C ARG A 372 -3.32 -17.10 3.44
N THR A 373 -2.86 -17.27 2.20
CA THR A 373 -1.49 -17.74 1.91
C THR A 373 -0.46 -16.79 2.49
N SER A 374 -0.68 -15.48 2.35
CA SER A 374 0.18 -14.47 2.97
C SER A 374 0.30 -14.65 4.49
N SER A 375 -0.83 -14.78 5.20
CA SER A 375 -0.84 -14.98 6.65
C SER A 375 -0.14 -16.27 7.09
N PHE A 376 -0.31 -17.35 6.34
CA PHE A 376 0.31 -18.63 6.62
C PHE A 376 1.85 -18.55 6.50
N ILE A 377 2.35 -17.98 5.39
CA ILE A 377 3.79 -17.85 5.17
C ILE A 377 4.40 -16.92 6.22
N PHE A 378 3.83 -15.73 6.46
CA PHE A 378 4.35 -14.81 7.49
C PHE A 378 4.40 -15.47 8.88
N ASN A 379 3.40 -16.25 9.28
CA ASN A 379 3.40 -16.93 10.57
C ASN A 379 4.46 -18.03 10.65
N SER A 380 4.73 -18.73 9.54
CA SER A 380 5.80 -19.72 9.44
C SER A 380 7.18 -19.06 9.60
N VAL A 381 7.43 -17.98 8.84
CA VAL A 381 8.68 -17.21 8.88
C VAL A 381 8.90 -16.59 10.25
N TYR A 382 7.84 -16.07 10.87
CA TYR A 382 7.87 -15.56 12.24
C TYR A 382 8.36 -16.61 13.24
N LYS A 383 7.77 -17.80 13.24
CA LYS A 383 8.17 -18.88 14.15
C LYS A 383 9.62 -19.33 13.93
N LYS A 384 10.04 -19.44 12.66
CA LYS A 384 11.42 -19.80 12.30
C LYS A 384 12.42 -18.74 12.78
N SER A 385 12.15 -17.46 12.50
CA SER A 385 13.03 -16.35 12.89
C SER A 385 13.14 -16.17 14.41
N GLU A 386 12.08 -16.42 15.17
CA GLU A 386 12.13 -16.45 16.65
C GLU A 386 13.03 -17.57 17.18
N LEU A 387 13.04 -18.74 16.53
CA LEU A 387 13.93 -19.85 16.91
C LEU A 387 15.40 -19.55 16.57
N GLU A 388 15.63 -18.87 15.44
CA GLU A 388 16.95 -18.46 14.96
C GLU A 388 17.48 -17.18 15.63
N ASN A 389 16.69 -16.55 16.52
CA ASN A 389 16.96 -15.21 17.10
C ASN A 389 17.18 -14.11 16.04
N ASN A 390 16.61 -14.23 14.84
CA ASN A 390 16.61 -13.15 13.85
C ASN A 390 15.49 -12.15 14.15
N LEU A 391 15.85 -11.15 14.96
CA LEU A 391 14.93 -10.14 15.48
C LEU A 391 14.41 -9.16 14.43
N VAL A 392 15.17 -8.95 13.35
CA VAL A 392 14.76 -8.06 12.25
C VAL A 392 13.59 -8.69 11.50
N ILE A 393 13.75 -9.95 11.06
CA ILE A 393 12.70 -10.67 10.34
C ILE A 393 11.48 -10.90 11.25
N SER A 394 11.69 -11.29 12.51
CA SER A 394 10.56 -11.56 13.41
C SER A 394 9.73 -10.30 13.66
N SER A 395 10.36 -9.13 13.79
CA SER A 395 9.68 -7.84 13.94
C SER A 395 8.89 -7.45 12.69
N ILE A 396 9.47 -7.61 11.48
CA ILE A 396 8.77 -7.34 10.22
C ILE A 396 7.57 -8.28 10.06
N CYS A 397 7.72 -9.57 10.34
CA CYS A 397 6.60 -10.52 10.29
C CYS A 397 5.48 -10.16 11.28
N LYS A 398 5.81 -9.81 12.53
CA LYS A 398 4.80 -9.37 13.52
C LYS A 398 4.05 -8.14 13.03
N TYR A 399 4.77 -7.14 12.49
CA TYR A 399 4.17 -5.94 11.92
C TYR A 399 3.20 -6.31 10.79
N ASN A 400 3.64 -7.10 9.81
CA ASN A 400 2.81 -7.49 8.66
C ASN A 400 1.60 -8.32 9.08
N LEU A 401 1.75 -9.28 10.01
CA LEU A 401 0.63 -10.06 10.54
C LEU A 401 -0.39 -9.17 11.26
N LYS A 402 0.04 -8.11 11.96
CA LYS A 402 -0.85 -7.09 12.56
C LYS A 402 -1.66 -6.37 11.49
N GLN A 403 -1.04 -6.01 10.36
CA GLN A 403 -1.74 -5.39 9.24
C GLN A 403 -2.70 -6.37 8.54
N ILE A 404 -2.27 -7.59 8.24
CA ILE A 404 -3.16 -8.61 7.64
C ILE A 404 -4.35 -8.90 8.55
N LYS A 405 -4.16 -8.99 9.87
CA LYS A 405 -5.27 -9.15 10.81
C LYS A 405 -6.32 -8.03 10.69
N ARG A 406 -5.88 -6.77 10.51
CA ARG A 406 -6.78 -5.62 10.26
C ARG A 406 -7.52 -5.77 8.92
N LEU A 407 -6.81 -6.18 7.87
CA LEU A 407 -7.39 -6.42 6.54
C LEU A 407 -8.42 -7.55 6.57
N VAL A 408 -8.09 -8.69 7.18
CA VAL A 408 -9.01 -9.83 7.29
C VAL A 408 -10.26 -9.46 8.08
N LYS A 409 -10.09 -8.71 9.18
CA LYS A 409 -11.23 -8.27 10.00
C LYS A 409 -12.20 -7.40 9.21
N ASN A 410 -11.70 -6.44 8.43
CA ASN A 410 -12.52 -5.40 7.82
C ASN A 410 -12.93 -5.69 6.37
N ASN A 411 -12.12 -6.45 5.62
CA ASN A 411 -12.19 -6.50 4.15
C ASN A 411 -12.19 -7.92 3.56
N TYR A 412 -12.11 -8.95 4.40
CA TYR A 412 -12.19 -10.35 3.97
C TYR A 412 -13.55 -10.94 4.35
N TYR A 413 -14.22 -11.51 3.35
CA TYR A 413 -15.61 -11.96 3.44
C TYR A 413 -15.78 -13.46 3.15
N GLU A 414 -14.69 -14.21 3.05
CA GLU A 414 -14.76 -15.66 2.81
C GLU A 414 -15.02 -16.46 4.09
N ASN A 415 -15.45 -17.72 3.93
CA ASN A 415 -15.94 -18.57 5.02
C ASN A 415 -14.87 -18.94 6.07
N ASP A 416 -13.60 -18.90 5.70
CA ASP A 416 -12.46 -19.21 6.56
C ASP A 416 -11.92 -17.99 7.33
N LYS A 417 -12.57 -16.81 7.23
CA LYS A 417 -12.22 -15.60 8.00
C LYS A 417 -11.94 -15.88 9.47
N GLU A 418 -12.86 -16.56 10.15
CA GLU A 418 -12.72 -16.89 11.58
C GLU A 418 -11.55 -17.83 11.86
N GLN A 419 -11.26 -18.75 10.93
CA GLN A 419 -10.10 -19.65 11.03
C GLN A 419 -8.79 -18.88 10.89
N ILE A 420 -8.70 -17.97 9.92
CA ILE A 420 -7.54 -17.09 9.71
C ILE A 420 -7.35 -16.19 10.94
N LEU A 421 -8.42 -15.56 11.45
CA LEU A 421 -8.35 -14.69 12.61
C LEU A 421 -7.87 -15.43 13.87
N LYS A 422 -8.29 -16.68 14.07
CA LYS A 422 -7.81 -17.55 15.18
C LYS A 422 -6.36 -17.99 15.04
N SER A 423 -5.79 -17.94 13.84
CA SER A 423 -4.40 -18.32 13.58
C SER A 423 -3.39 -17.24 14.00
N PHE A 424 -3.82 -15.98 14.13
CA PHE A 424 -2.99 -14.87 14.58
C PHE A 424 -2.72 -14.92 16.09
N LYS A 425 -1.71 -15.72 16.47
CA LYS A 425 -1.25 -15.92 17.86
C LYS A 425 0.18 -15.42 18.07
N PHE A 426 0.40 -14.13 17.85
CA PHE A 426 1.67 -13.47 18.14
C PHE A 426 1.44 -12.37 19.18
N GLY A 427 2.44 -12.12 20.03
CA GLY A 427 2.41 -11.04 21.01
C GLY A 427 2.41 -9.66 20.34
N ASP A 428 1.99 -8.61 21.06
CA ASP A 428 2.10 -7.25 20.53
C ASP A 428 3.58 -6.89 20.33
N LEU A 429 3.85 -6.12 19.27
CA LEU A 429 5.18 -5.56 19.02
C LEU A 429 5.67 -4.77 20.23
N ASP A 430 4.76 -4.10 20.94
CA ASP A 430 5.05 -3.27 22.11
C ASP A 430 5.84 -3.99 23.22
N ASN A 431 5.77 -5.32 23.28
CA ASN A 431 6.44 -6.11 24.31
C ASN A 431 7.87 -6.55 23.92
N ASP A 432 8.32 -6.28 22.69
CA ASP A 432 9.62 -6.77 22.20
C ASP A 432 10.80 -5.81 22.50
N GLU A 433 10.53 -4.56 22.90
CA GLU A 433 11.52 -3.50 23.05
C GLU A 433 12.72 -3.89 23.94
N VAL A 434 12.45 -4.48 25.11
CA VAL A 434 13.48 -4.93 26.05
C VAL A 434 14.40 -5.96 25.41
N TYR A 435 13.82 -6.89 24.63
CA TYR A 435 14.56 -7.97 24.00
C TYR A 435 15.41 -7.45 22.82
N ILE A 436 14.86 -6.52 22.02
CA ILE A 436 15.62 -5.80 21.00
C ILE A 436 16.81 -5.07 21.62
N LYS A 437 16.62 -4.31 22.71
CA LYS A 437 17.71 -3.59 23.39
C LYS A 437 18.86 -4.48 23.82
N ARG A 438 18.57 -5.70 24.28
CA ARG A 438 19.60 -6.63 24.78
C ARG A 438 20.28 -7.43 23.66
N LYS A 439 19.52 -7.98 22.73
CA LYS A 439 20.05 -8.93 21.72
C LYS A 439 20.32 -8.29 20.35
N ALA A 440 19.64 -7.20 20.03
CA ALA A 440 19.84 -6.43 18.79
C ALA A 440 19.79 -4.90 19.05
N PRO A 441 20.62 -4.36 19.96
CA PRO A 441 20.61 -2.93 20.29
C PRO A 441 20.78 -2.02 19.06
N TYR A 442 21.53 -2.49 18.05
CA TYR A 442 21.74 -1.80 16.77
C TYR A 442 20.44 -1.60 15.97
N PHE A 443 19.42 -2.42 16.20
CA PHE A 443 18.14 -2.41 15.51
C PHE A 443 17.08 -1.54 16.20
N LEU A 444 17.35 -1.03 17.41
CA LEU A 444 16.35 -0.36 18.25
C LEU A 444 15.65 0.81 17.56
N ASP A 445 16.42 1.68 16.89
CA ASP A 445 15.88 2.82 16.14
C ASP A 445 14.90 2.36 15.06
N VAL A 446 15.26 1.30 14.33
CA VAL A 446 14.44 0.72 13.25
C VAL A 446 13.20 0.03 13.80
N TYR A 447 13.34 -0.67 14.92
CA TYR A 447 12.21 -1.28 15.62
C TYR A 447 11.17 -0.23 16.03
N TYR A 448 11.58 0.89 16.63
CA TYR A 448 10.65 2.00 16.91
C TYR A 448 10.06 2.60 15.64
N TRP A 449 10.86 2.64 14.58
CA TRP A 449 10.42 3.13 13.29
C TRP A 449 9.26 2.29 12.72
N LEU A 450 9.33 0.97 12.89
CA LEU A 450 8.26 0.03 12.52
C LEU A 450 7.08 0.06 13.49
N ARG A 451 7.33 0.02 14.80
CA ARG A 451 6.30 -0.06 15.84
C ARG A 451 5.38 1.17 15.85
N ASP A 452 5.97 2.35 15.73
CA ASP A 452 5.28 3.64 15.88
C ASP A 452 4.93 4.28 14.52
N ASP A 453 5.03 3.53 13.41
CA ASP A 453 4.81 4.02 12.03
C ASP A 453 5.62 5.28 11.67
N LYS A 454 6.83 5.47 12.26
CA LYS A 454 7.63 6.71 12.06
C LYS A 454 8.09 6.91 10.61
N PHE A 455 8.08 5.85 9.80
CA PHE A 455 8.40 5.94 8.35
C PHE A 455 7.37 6.78 7.63
N TYR A 456 6.11 6.70 8.04
CA TYR A 456 5.05 7.48 7.46
C TYR A 456 5.06 8.91 7.98
N SER A 457 5.16 9.11 9.30
CA SER A 457 5.09 10.45 9.87
C SER A 457 6.27 11.33 9.44
N SER A 458 7.48 10.76 9.36
CA SER A 458 8.66 11.46 8.82
C SER A 458 8.46 11.84 7.36
N ALA A 459 8.07 10.88 6.50
CA ALA A 459 7.88 11.15 5.08
C ALA A 459 6.77 12.16 4.80
N THR A 460 5.70 12.13 5.60
CA THR A 460 4.59 13.09 5.51
C THR A 460 5.05 14.51 5.81
N TRP A 461 5.85 14.69 6.86
CA TRP A 461 6.37 16.02 7.22
C TRP A 461 7.24 16.61 6.11
N ASP A 462 8.14 15.80 5.53
CA ASP A 462 9.00 16.23 4.44
C ASP A 462 8.18 16.59 3.18
N ILE A 463 7.29 15.68 2.74
CA ILE A 463 6.49 15.86 1.52
C ILE A 463 5.50 17.01 1.65
N ASP A 464 4.89 17.23 2.81
CA ASP A 464 3.96 18.35 3.02
C ASP A 464 4.67 19.69 2.88
N GLY A 465 5.87 19.82 3.44
CA GLY A 465 6.70 21.02 3.25
C GLY A 465 6.99 21.29 1.77
N PHE A 466 7.31 20.24 1.02
CA PHE A 466 7.60 20.37 -0.41
C PHE A 466 6.40 20.67 -1.29
N VAL A 467 5.22 20.09 -0.99
CA VAL A 467 3.99 20.38 -1.73
C VAL A 467 3.62 21.85 -1.60
N GLU A 468 3.74 22.41 -0.40
CA GLU A 468 3.46 23.83 -0.18
C GLU A 468 4.47 24.74 -0.89
N ASP A 469 5.74 24.35 -0.93
CA ASP A 469 6.76 25.04 -1.74
C ASP A 469 6.43 24.99 -3.25
N ALA A 470 6.07 23.82 -3.78
CA ALA A 470 5.75 23.65 -5.20
C ALA A 470 4.48 24.41 -5.63
N LYS A 471 3.44 24.43 -4.76
CA LYS A 471 2.23 25.24 -4.99
C LYS A 471 2.55 26.73 -5.07
N LYS A 472 3.40 27.23 -4.17
CA LYS A 472 3.85 28.63 -4.19
C LYS A 472 4.62 28.93 -5.47
N MET A 473 5.55 28.07 -5.88
CA MET A 473 6.29 28.23 -7.15
C MET A 473 5.34 28.36 -8.33
N HIS A 474 4.42 27.40 -8.48
CA HIS A 474 3.44 27.40 -9.56
C HIS A 474 2.53 28.63 -9.54
N PHE A 475 2.07 29.04 -8.35
CA PHE A 475 1.25 30.24 -8.20
C PHE A 475 2.01 31.51 -8.61
N TYR A 476 3.22 31.71 -8.10
CA TYR A 476 4.02 32.91 -8.38
C TYR A 476 4.43 32.98 -9.86
N ASP A 477 4.81 31.86 -10.47
CA ASP A 477 5.14 31.77 -11.89
C ASP A 477 3.96 32.20 -12.77
N LYS A 478 2.76 31.70 -12.49
CA LYS A 478 1.54 32.08 -13.22
C LYS A 478 1.20 33.57 -13.11
N HIS A 479 1.66 34.26 -12.07
CA HIS A 479 1.37 35.68 -11.83
C HIS A 479 2.58 36.60 -12.11
N GLY A 480 3.60 36.11 -12.83
CA GLY A 480 4.72 36.93 -13.28
C GLY A 480 5.72 37.31 -12.19
N THR A 481 5.79 36.51 -11.12
CA THR A 481 6.75 36.67 -10.01
C THR A 481 7.67 35.44 -9.93
N SER A 482 8.90 35.62 -9.46
CA SER A 482 9.86 34.52 -9.34
C SER A 482 10.00 34.04 -7.90
N TYR A 483 9.94 32.72 -7.72
CA TYR A 483 10.29 32.01 -6.48
C TYR A 483 11.02 30.73 -6.91
N SER A 484 12.32 30.62 -6.62
CA SER A 484 13.13 29.44 -6.95
C SER A 484 13.63 28.76 -5.68
N ASN A 485 13.52 27.44 -5.64
CA ASN A 485 14.11 26.60 -4.60
C ASN A 485 14.39 25.22 -5.22
N GLU A 486 15.67 24.88 -5.40
CA GLU A 486 16.10 23.63 -6.04
C GLU A 486 15.87 22.43 -5.12
N LYS A 487 14.61 22.00 -5.01
CA LYS A 487 14.19 20.90 -4.12
C LYS A 487 13.58 19.69 -4.84
N SER A 488 13.51 19.70 -6.19
CA SER A 488 12.90 18.59 -6.95
C SER A 488 13.55 17.25 -6.63
N ASP A 489 14.88 17.21 -6.52
CA ASP A 489 15.62 15.99 -6.19
C ASP A 489 15.40 15.54 -4.74
N GLU A 490 15.27 16.48 -3.79
CA GLU A 490 14.96 16.19 -2.39
C GLU A 490 13.57 15.55 -2.26
N ILE A 491 12.58 16.06 -3.00
CA ILE A 491 11.21 15.53 -3.05
C ILE A 491 11.21 14.09 -3.54
N ILE A 492 11.85 13.87 -4.69
CA ILE A 492 11.89 12.56 -5.34
C ILE A 492 12.64 11.58 -4.45
N ALA A 493 13.79 11.98 -3.89
CA ALA A 493 14.56 11.14 -2.98
C ALA A 493 13.78 10.77 -1.72
N SER A 494 13.09 11.73 -1.09
CA SER A 494 12.29 11.49 0.12
C SER A 494 11.16 10.49 -0.12
N PHE A 495 10.40 10.66 -1.21
CA PHE A 495 9.33 9.71 -1.52
C PHE A 495 9.87 8.34 -1.96
N ILE A 496 10.89 8.29 -2.83
CA ILE A 496 11.48 7.02 -3.28
C ILE A 496 12.07 6.23 -2.11
N ARG A 497 12.70 6.89 -1.12
CA ARG A 497 13.21 6.21 0.08
C ARG A 497 12.10 5.66 0.96
N PHE A 498 11.03 6.42 1.18
CA PHE A 498 9.84 5.94 1.88
C PHE A 498 9.25 4.72 1.17
N TYR A 499 9.02 4.84 -0.14
CA TYR A 499 8.53 3.77 -1.00
C TYR A 499 9.40 2.52 -0.90
N SER A 500 10.70 2.70 -1.05
CA SER A 500 11.66 1.60 -1.09
C SER A 500 11.85 0.94 0.27
N PHE A 501 11.74 1.71 1.35
CA PHE A 501 11.72 1.17 2.71
C PHE A 501 10.56 0.20 2.90
N LEU A 502 9.40 0.47 2.30
CA LEU A 502 8.26 -0.43 2.37
C LEU A 502 8.43 -1.62 1.42
N GLU A 503 8.69 -1.37 0.15
CA GLU A 503 8.68 -2.39 -0.90
C GLU A 503 9.84 -3.40 -0.81
N TYR A 504 11.07 -2.93 -0.53
CA TYR A 504 12.24 -3.81 -0.50
C TYR A 504 12.47 -4.47 0.86
N ASN A 505 11.73 -4.05 1.89
CA ASN A 505 11.65 -4.75 3.18
C ASN A 505 10.31 -5.49 3.35
N PHE A 506 9.46 -5.50 2.32
CA PHE A 506 8.20 -6.22 2.28
C PHE A 506 7.22 -5.85 3.39
N ILE A 507 7.12 -4.57 3.72
CA ILE A 507 6.27 -4.02 4.79
C ILE A 507 4.89 -3.67 4.20
N ILE A 508 3.83 -4.23 4.77
CA ILE A 508 2.45 -3.97 4.35
C ILE A 508 2.00 -2.61 4.87
N PHE A 509 1.92 -1.63 3.96
CA PHE A 509 1.37 -0.30 4.25
C PHE A 509 0.68 0.36 3.04
N ASP A 510 0.91 -0.16 1.83
CA ASP A 510 0.42 0.37 0.55
C ASP A 510 -1.11 0.30 0.37
N TYR A 511 -1.81 -0.47 1.22
CA TYR A 511 -3.28 -0.54 1.21
C TYR A 511 -3.96 0.66 1.87
N PHE A 512 -3.29 1.31 2.84
CA PHE A 512 -3.95 2.33 3.65
C PHE A 512 -4.11 3.64 2.90
N THR A 513 -5.22 4.35 3.17
CA THR A 513 -5.51 5.65 2.56
C THR A 513 -4.38 6.66 2.79
N ASP A 514 -3.68 6.55 3.92
CA ASP A 514 -2.53 7.38 4.27
C ASP A 514 -1.38 7.28 3.25
N TYR A 515 -1.10 6.07 2.78
CA TYR A 515 -0.10 5.83 1.75
C TYR A 515 -0.54 6.44 0.40
N HIS A 516 -1.79 6.19 -0.02
CA HIS A 516 -2.34 6.76 -1.26
C HIS A 516 -2.39 8.30 -1.22
N ARG A 517 -2.67 8.89 -0.05
CA ARG A 517 -2.64 10.33 0.15
C ARG A 517 -1.23 10.89 -0.03
N LEU A 518 -0.22 10.21 0.52
CA LEU A 518 1.17 10.63 0.38
C LEU A 518 1.65 10.50 -1.07
N ALA A 519 1.32 9.39 -1.76
CA ALA A 519 1.62 9.22 -3.18
C ALA A 519 0.92 10.28 -4.06
N THR A 520 -0.31 10.65 -3.73
CA THR A 520 -1.06 11.72 -4.41
C THR A 520 -0.40 13.09 -4.22
N LYS A 521 0.04 13.40 -3.00
CA LYS A 521 0.79 14.63 -2.68
C LYS A 521 2.13 14.69 -3.43
N PHE A 522 2.84 13.57 -3.49
CA PHE A 522 4.05 13.46 -4.32
C PHE A 522 3.75 13.78 -5.79
N LEU A 523 2.72 13.17 -6.39
CA LEU A 523 2.34 13.45 -7.78
C LEU A 523 1.87 14.90 -7.99
N GLU A 524 1.14 15.47 -7.04
CA GLU A 524 0.74 16.89 -7.04
C GLU A 524 1.96 17.80 -7.14
N CYS A 525 3.00 17.54 -6.35
CA CYS A 525 4.25 18.28 -6.40
C CYS A 525 4.90 18.21 -7.79
N ILE A 526 5.01 17.00 -8.36
CA ILE A 526 5.57 16.80 -9.70
C ILE A 526 4.76 17.54 -10.78
N PHE A 527 3.42 17.49 -10.72
CA PHE A 527 2.56 18.21 -11.68
C PHE A 527 2.62 19.73 -11.53
N ALA A 528 2.75 20.24 -10.30
CA ALA A 528 2.96 21.66 -10.06
C ALA A 528 4.29 22.13 -10.67
N LEU A 529 5.37 21.38 -10.46
CA LEU A 529 6.69 21.73 -10.97
C LEU A 529 6.84 21.54 -12.49
N SER A 530 6.08 20.64 -13.11
CA SER A 530 6.24 20.32 -14.53
C SER A 530 5.69 21.37 -15.50
N ASN A 531 4.76 22.21 -15.03
CA ASN A 531 4.12 23.23 -15.85
C ASN A 531 4.54 24.66 -15.50
N ILE A 532 5.65 24.82 -14.78
CA ILE A 532 6.28 26.13 -14.54
C ILE A 532 6.86 26.65 -15.85
N VAL A 533 6.60 27.90 -16.19
CA VAL A 533 7.03 28.53 -17.44
C VAL A 533 8.43 29.14 -17.32
N ASN A 534 8.76 29.69 -16.15
CA ASN A 534 10.04 30.35 -15.91
C ASN A 534 11.23 29.38 -16.10
N PRO A 535 12.12 29.62 -17.08
CA PRO A 535 13.28 28.76 -17.35
C PRO A 535 14.38 28.86 -16.28
N GLU A 536 14.39 29.91 -15.47
CA GLU A 536 15.34 30.08 -14.36
C GLU A 536 14.86 29.39 -13.06
N SER A 537 13.73 28.67 -13.12
CA SER A 537 13.14 27.96 -11.99
C SER A 537 13.41 26.46 -12.04
N CYS A 538 12.99 25.75 -10.98
CA CYS A 538 13.18 24.31 -10.81
C CYS A 538 12.13 23.49 -11.57
N LYS A 539 11.95 23.81 -12.85
CA LYS A 539 10.96 23.17 -13.71
C LYS A 539 11.24 21.68 -13.87
N PHE A 540 10.21 20.86 -13.69
CA PHE A 540 10.31 19.41 -13.84
C PHE A 540 9.92 18.97 -15.27
N ASP A 541 10.88 18.99 -16.20
CA ASP A 541 10.61 18.82 -17.63
C ASP A 541 10.28 17.39 -18.09
N LYS A 542 10.84 16.37 -17.43
CA LYS A 542 10.78 14.98 -17.90
C LYS A 542 10.46 14.01 -16.78
N PHE A 543 9.58 13.06 -17.07
CA PHE A 543 9.09 12.06 -16.13
C PHE A 543 9.91 10.78 -16.27
N SER A 544 10.51 10.34 -15.16
CA SER A 544 11.19 9.07 -15.12
C SER A 544 10.22 7.89 -15.11
N THR A 545 10.66 6.76 -15.66
CA THR A 545 9.92 5.49 -15.59
C THR A 545 9.55 5.14 -14.15
N THR A 546 10.40 5.46 -13.17
CA THR A 546 10.11 5.27 -11.75
C THR A 546 8.91 6.10 -11.29
N ILE A 547 8.85 7.39 -11.62
CA ILE A 547 7.72 8.27 -11.26
C ILE A 547 6.43 7.77 -11.91
N ILE A 548 6.49 7.36 -13.18
CA ILE A 548 5.32 6.84 -13.91
C ILE A 548 4.83 5.54 -13.27
N ARG A 549 5.74 4.63 -12.85
CA ARG A 549 5.36 3.40 -12.13
C ARG A 549 4.73 3.73 -10.78
N LEU A 550 5.27 4.67 -10.01
CA LEU A 550 4.69 5.07 -8.73
C LEU A 550 3.26 5.61 -8.88
N TRP A 551 3.03 6.47 -9.89
CA TRP A 551 1.68 6.90 -10.23
C TRP A 551 0.80 5.71 -10.59
N LEU A 552 1.25 4.88 -11.55
CA LEU A 552 0.49 3.73 -12.06
C LEU A 552 -0.04 2.84 -10.93
N PHE A 553 0.81 2.43 -10.00
CA PHE A 553 0.46 1.47 -8.96
C PHE A 553 -0.30 2.10 -7.79
N TYR A 554 -0.04 3.37 -7.45
CA TYR A 554 -0.41 3.89 -6.12
C TYR A 554 -1.29 5.14 -6.11
N VAL A 555 -1.39 5.91 -7.19
CA VAL A 555 -2.22 7.13 -7.17
C VAL A 555 -3.61 6.82 -7.74
N PRO A 556 -4.70 7.15 -7.01
CA PRO A 556 -6.05 7.00 -7.55
C PRO A 556 -6.27 7.86 -8.80
N MET A 557 -6.87 7.27 -9.84
CA MET A 557 -7.07 7.92 -11.14
C MET A 557 -7.82 9.25 -11.03
N ASP A 558 -8.90 9.30 -10.25
CA ASP A 558 -9.71 10.53 -10.09
C ASP A 558 -8.88 11.68 -9.51
N LYS A 559 -7.99 11.37 -8.57
CA LYS A 559 -7.08 12.37 -7.98
C LYS A 559 -6.06 12.83 -9.01
N ALA A 560 -5.43 11.92 -9.75
CA ALA A 560 -4.50 12.28 -10.82
C ALA A 560 -5.16 13.16 -11.89
N LYS A 561 -6.39 12.82 -12.33
CA LYS A 561 -7.18 13.60 -13.29
C LYS A 561 -7.46 15.03 -12.80
N ILE A 562 -7.89 15.17 -11.54
CA ILE A 562 -8.14 16.48 -10.91
C ILE A 562 -6.84 17.30 -10.88
N LEU A 563 -5.73 16.70 -10.44
CA LEU A 563 -4.44 17.39 -10.36
C LEU A 563 -3.94 17.84 -11.73
N MET A 564 -4.04 16.99 -12.76
CA MET A 564 -3.71 17.40 -14.13
C MET A 564 -4.49 18.62 -14.59
N HIS A 565 -5.77 18.69 -14.23
CA HIS A 565 -6.61 19.83 -14.56
C HIS A 565 -6.17 21.09 -13.79
N ILE A 566 -5.99 21.01 -12.47
CA ILE A 566 -5.55 22.12 -11.60
C ILE A 566 -4.22 22.72 -12.09
N TYR A 567 -3.25 21.86 -12.39
CA TYR A 567 -1.91 22.28 -12.79
C TYR A 567 -1.76 22.49 -14.30
N GLY A 568 -2.79 22.17 -15.10
CA GLY A 568 -2.78 22.38 -16.55
C GLY A 568 -1.86 21.43 -17.32
N VAL A 569 -1.62 20.23 -16.79
CA VAL A 569 -0.73 19.22 -17.40
C VAL A 569 -1.40 18.62 -18.64
N LYS A 570 -0.95 19.06 -19.82
CA LYS A 570 -1.49 18.60 -21.11
C LYS A 570 -0.76 17.41 -21.72
N LYS A 571 0.54 17.31 -21.48
CA LYS A 571 1.43 16.29 -22.04
C LYS A 571 2.45 15.83 -21.00
N ILE A 572 2.91 14.59 -21.13
CA ILE A 572 3.90 13.96 -20.27
C ILE A 572 5.06 13.49 -21.14
N LYS A 573 6.23 14.10 -20.93
CA LYS A 573 7.45 13.77 -21.66
C LYS A 573 8.28 12.80 -20.85
N PRO A 574 8.59 11.59 -21.36
CA PRO A 574 9.50 10.67 -20.67
C PRO A 574 10.95 11.17 -20.74
N ASP A 575 11.76 10.80 -19.74
CA ASP A 575 13.22 10.97 -19.79
C ASP A 575 13.91 9.92 -20.66
N ASP A 576 13.42 8.69 -20.60
CA ASP A 576 13.80 7.52 -21.40
C ASP A 576 12.57 6.94 -22.11
N GLU A 577 12.31 7.46 -23.32
CA GLU A 577 11.18 7.02 -24.15
C GLU A 577 11.26 5.52 -24.48
N VAL A 578 12.44 5.01 -24.85
CA VAL A 578 12.63 3.62 -25.29
C VAL A 578 12.39 2.66 -24.12
N GLY A 579 12.97 2.94 -22.95
CA GLY A 579 12.77 2.14 -21.75
C GLY A 579 11.31 2.14 -21.31
N LEU A 580 10.65 3.30 -21.30
CA LEU A 580 9.24 3.40 -20.92
C LEU A 580 8.33 2.60 -21.86
N ILE A 581 8.56 2.69 -23.18
CA ILE A 581 7.78 1.92 -24.17
C ILE A 581 7.95 0.43 -23.94
N LYS A 582 9.19 -0.04 -23.73
CA LYS A 582 9.46 -1.46 -23.42
C LYS A 582 8.69 -1.91 -22.18
N THR A 583 8.67 -1.09 -21.12
CA THR A 583 7.90 -1.36 -19.90
C THR A 583 6.39 -1.43 -20.18
N PHE A 584 5.82 -0.53 -20.97
CA PHE A 584 4.38 -0.54 -21.29
C PHE A 584 4.00 -1.72 -22.19
N GLU A 585 4.87 -2.10 -23.13
CA GLU A 585 4.70 -3.31 -23.93
C GLU A 585 4.73 -4.57 -23.07
N GLU A 586 5.67 -4.65 -22.11
CA GLU A 586 5.73 -5.73 -21.14
C GLU A 586 4.45 -5.81 -20.28
N PHE A 587 4.04 -4.68 -19.69
CA PHE A 587 2.82 -4.59 -18.88
C PHE A 587 1.58 -5.03 -19.65
N SER A 588 1.39 -4.54 -20.87
CA SER A 588 0.23 -4.91 -21.70
C SER A 588 0.26 -6.38 -22.12
N ASN A 589 1.42 -6.95 -22.42
CA ASN A 589 1.58 -8.37 -22.72
C ASN A 589 1.27 -9.24 -21.48
N ASN A 590 1.80 -8.87 -20.31
CA ASN A 590 1.64 -9.63 -19.07
C ASN A 590 0.22 -9.56 -18.51
N LEU A 591 -0.46 -8.42 -18.64
CA LEU A 591 -1.90 -8.30 -18.37
C LEU A 591 -2.72 -9.25 -19.27
N LEU A 592 -2.41 -9.30 -20.57
CA LEU A 592 -3.09 -10.21 -21.51
C LEU A 592 -2.86 -11.70 -21.17
N LYS A 593 -1.63 -12.05 -20.76
CA LYS A 593 -1.30 -13.40 -20.27
C LYS A 593 -2.09 -13.72 -18.99
N SER A 594 -2.16 -12.77 -18.06
CA SER A 594 -2.81 -12.90 -16.75
C SER A 594 -4.33 -12.74 -16.79
N ALA A 595 -4.93 -12.45 -17.95
CA ALA A 595 -6.35 -12.09 -18.06
C ALA A 595 -7.32 -13.13 -17.46
N ILE A 596 -7.07 -14.43 -17.68
CA ILE A 596 -7.90 -15.50 -17.11
C ILE A 596 -7.74 -15.56 -15.59
N PHE A 597 -6.50 -15.49 -15.09
CA PHE A 597 -6.23 -15.46 -13.66
C PHE A 597 -6.91 -14.25 -12.98
N ILE A 598 -6.89 -13.08 -13.61
CA ILE A 598 -7.60 -11.88 -13.12
C ILE A 598 -9.10 -12.12 -13.05
N LYS A 599 -9.69 -12.73 -14.11
CA LYS A 599 -11.12 -13.08 -14.14
C LYS A 599 -11.49 -14.02 -12.99
N GLU A 600 -10.70 -15.08 -12.79
CA GLU A 600 -10.90 -16.08 -11.74
C GLU A 600 -10.71 -15.51 -10.32
N SER A 601 -9.84 -14.52 -10.16
CA SER A 601 -9.51 -13.86 -8.88
C SER A 601 -10.35 -12.60 -8.61
N SER A 602 -11.39 -12.34 -9.41
CA SER A 602 -12.21 -11.13 -9.33
C SER A 602 -13.04 -11.03 -8.04
N ASN A 603 -13.28 -12.15 -7.35
CA ASN A 603 -13.89 -12.20 -6.02
C ASN A 603 -12.98 -11.62 -4.91
N LEU A 604 -11.67 -11.52 -5.16
CA LEU A 604 -10.70 -10.92 -4.24
C LEU A 604 -10.75 -9.38 -4.38
N SER A 605 -11.70 -8.74 -3.70
CA SER A 605 -11.95 -7.29 -3.78
C SER A 605 -10.70 -6.40 -3.69
N HIS A 606 -9.71 -6.79 -2.86
CA HIS A 606 -8.43 -6.09 -2.73
C HIS A 606 -7.64 -6.10 -4.06
N PHE A 607 -7.55 -7.27 -4.69
CA PHE A 607 -6.82 -7.46 -5.95
C PHE A 607 -7.56 -6.81 -7.11
N GLU A 608 -8.87 -7.01 -7.19
CA GLU A 608 -9.74 -6.40 -8.21
C GLU A 608 -9.61 -4.87 -8.22
N SER A 609 -9.69 -4.22 -7.06
CA SER A 609 -9.55 -2.76 -6.93
C SER A 609 -8.17 -2.27 -7.40
N LYS A 610 -7.11 -3.04 -7.08
CA LYS A 610 -5.74 -2.75 -7.50
C LYS A 610 -5.57 -2.86 -9.01
N VAL A 611 -6.07 -3.94 -9.62
CA VAL A 611 -6.04 -4.15 -11.07
C VAL A 611 -6.83 -3.06 -11.80
N LYS A 612 -8.05 -2.74 -11.33
CA LYS A 612 -8.87 -1.65 -11.87
C LYS A 612 -8.10 -0.33 -11.91
N ARG A 613 -7.43 0.02 -10.80
CA ARG A 613 -6.62 1.24 -10.70
C ARG A 613 -5.46 1.24 -11.69
N ILE A 614 -4.69 0.15 -11.74
CA ILE A 614 -3.54 0.00 -12.66
C ILE A 614 -4.01 0.16 -14.12
N VAL A 615 -5.04 -0.58 -14.52
CA VAL A 615 -5.58 -0.53 -15.89
C VAL A 615 -6.09 0.88 -16.21
N SER A 616 -6.83 1.52 -15.31
CA SER A 616 -7.31 2.89 -15.51
C SER A 616 -6.19 3.91 -15.64
N ASN A 617 -5.14 3.79 -14.82
CA ASN A 617 -3.97 4.64 -14.90
C ASN A 617 -3.16 4.41 -16.18
N LEU A 618 -3.05 3.17 -16.71
CA LEU A 618 -2.40 2.93 -18.01
C LEU A 618 -3.07 3.74 -19.13
N PHE A 619 -4.41 3.67 -19.22
CA PHE A 619 -5.15 4.46 -20.22
C PHE A 619 -5.00 5.96 -19.99
N LEU A 620 -5.07 6.43 -18.73
CA LEU A 620 -4.89 7.84 -18.41
C LEU A 620 -3.48 8.33 -18.79
N ILE A 621 -2.43 7.57 -18.50
CA ILE A 621 -1.05 7.93 -18.88
C ILE A 621 -0.92 7.95 -20.42
N CYS A 622 -1.42 6.91 -21.11
CA CYS A 622 -1.43 6.86 -22.58
C CYS A 622 -2.15 8.06 -23.21
N SER A 623 -3.18 8.61 -22.57
CA SER A 623 -3.89 9.80 -23.07
C SER A 623 -3.03 11.08 -23.09
N ARG A 624 -1.96 11.13 -22.30
CA ARG A 624 -1.11 12.32 -22.14
C ARG A 624 0.34 12.12 -22.61
N LEU A 625 0.76 10.89 -22.86
CA LEU A 625 2.14 10.59 -23.17
C LEU A 625 2.54 11.21 -24.52
N ASP A 626 3.65 11.96 -24.54
CA ASP A 626 4.19 12.62 -25.72
C ASP A 626 5.05 11.62 -26.54
N VAL A 627 4.38 10.60 -27.08
CA VAL A 627 4.97 9.49 -27.86
C VAL A 627 4.14 9.26 -29.13
N SER A 628 4.79 8.75 -30.18
CA SER A 628 4.17 8.53 -31.49
C SER A 628 2.88 7.71 -31.44
N SER A 629 1.93 8.08 -32.29
CA SER A 629 0.59 7.48 -32.41
C SER A 629 0.63 5.98 -32.68
N ASN A 630 1.57 5.52 -33.50
CA ASN A 630 1.72 4.11 -33.85
C ASN A 630 2.02 3.25 -32.60
N ILE A 631 2.92 3.73 -31.73
CA ILE A 631 3.31 3.02 -30.51
C ILE A 631 2.15 2.99 -29.51
N ILE A 632 1.49 4.14 -29.32
CA ILE A 632 0.33 4.25 -28.42
C ILE A 632 -0.82 3.34 -28.87
N ASN A 633 -1.13 3.32 -30.17
CA ASN A 633 -2.17 2.43 -30.70
C ASN A 633 -1.84 0.95 -30.53
N LYS A 634 -0.56 0.54 -30.65
CA LYS A 634 -0.13 -0.84 -30.39
C LYS A 634 -0.32 -1.23 -28.92
N ILE A 635 0.05 -0.35 -27.98
CA ILE A 635 -0.13 -0.60 -26.55
C ILE A 635 -1.62 -0.71 -26.21
N ILE A 636 -2.43 0.25 -26.65
CA ILE A 636 -3.87 0.30 -26.39
C ILE A 636 -4.59 -0.93 -26.97
N ALA A 637 -4.25 -1.36 -28.19
CA ALA A 637 -4.83 -2.56 -28.80
C ALA A 637 -4.61 -3.81 -27.93
N LYS A 638 -3.41 -3.94 -27.33
CA LYS A 638 -3.11 -5.05 -26.41
C LYS A 638 -3.89 -4.93 -25.10
N LEU A 639 -4.03 -3.72 -24.56
CA LEU A 639 -4.83 -3.47 -23.36
C LEU A 639 -6.31 -3.82 -23.59
N PHE A 640 -6.89 -3.46 -24.73
CA PHE A 640 -8.25 -3.86 -25.08
C PHE A 640 -8.40 -5.38 -25.24
N LYS A 641 -7.43 -6.06 -25.86
CA LYS A 641 -7.41 -7.53 -25.90
C LYS A 641 -7.40 -8.14 -24.50
N ALA A 642 -6.63 -7.56 -23.56
CA ALA A 642 -6.61 -8.01 -22.18
C ALA A 642 -7.98 -7.80 -21.50
N ILE A 643 -8.57 -6.60 -21.61
CA ILE A 643 -9.90 -6.29 -21.07
C ILE A 643 -10.97 -7.24 -21.61
N ASN A 644 -10.96 -7.50 -22.92
CA ASN A 644 -11.90 -8.42 -23.57
C ASN A 644 -11.77 -9.85 -23.03
N LYS A 645 -10.55 -10.29 -22.70
CA LYS A 645 -10.30 -11.63 -22.15
C LYS A 645 -10.59 -11.74 -20.65
N ILE A 646 -10.45 -10.64 -19.89
CA ILE A 646 -10.82 -10.58 -18.47
C ILE A 646 -12.34 -10.64 -18.32
N GLU A 647 -13.09 -9.99 -19.21
CA GLU A 647 -14.56 -10.07 -19.27
C GLU A 647 -15.26 -9.70 -17.94
N HIS A 648 -14.75 -8.67 -17.24
CA HIS A 648 -15.29 -8.23 -15.95
C HIS A 648 -15.58 -6.72 -15.96
N PHE A 649 -16.84 -6.34 -15.73
CA PHE A 649 -17.33 -4.95 -15.87
C PHE A 649 -16.53 -3.94 -15.03
N SER A 650 -16.23 -4.28 -13.77
CA SER A 650 -15.54 -3.37 -12.85
C SER A 650 -14.13 -2.98 -13.28
N ILE A 651 -13.48 -3.80 -14.11
CA ILE A 651 -12.10 -3.61 -14.59
C ILE A 651 -12.08 -2.72 -15.84
N VAL A 652 -13.21 -2.60 -16.54
CA VAL A 652 -13.30 -1.78 -17.75
C VAL A 652 -13.13 -0.29 -17.38
N PRO A 653 -12.09 0.39 -17.89
CA PRO A 653 -11.74 1.73 -17.43
C PRO A 653 -12.48 2.81 -18.25
N PHE A 654 -13.82 2.82 -18.23
CA PHE A 654 -14.63 3.68 -19.11
C PHE A 654 -14.27 5.17 -19.02
N ASP A 655 -14.04 5.69 -17.81
CA ASP A 655 -13.64 7.08 -17.60
C ASP A 655 -12.24 7.38 -18.18
N ALA A 656 -11.33 6.41 -18.13
CA ALA A 656 -9.98 6.57 -18.69
C ALA A 656 -10.00 6.46 -20.22
N ILE A 657 -10.87 5.62 -20.78
CA ILE A 657 -11.15 5.58 -22.23
C ILE A 657 -11.70 6.93 -22.69
N LYS A 658 -12.60 7.55 -21.92
CA LYS A 658 -13.06 8.91 -22.20
C LYS A 658 -11.88 9.90 -22.26
N GLN A 659 -10.99 9.87 -21.27
CA GLN A 659 -9.82 10.74 -21.25
C GLN A 659 -8.89 10.49 -22.43
N LEU A 660 -8.73 9.23 -22.84
CA LEU A 660 -7.98 8.89 -24.05
C LEU A 660 -8.55 9.60 -25.27
N LEU A 661 -9.85 9.51 -25.51
CA LEU A 661 -10.52 10.15 -26.65
C LEU A 661 -10.53 11.69 -26.53
N ASP A 662 -10.70 12.24 -25.31
CA ASP A 662 -10.72 13.70 -25.09
C ASP A 662 -9.38 14.38 -25.44
N TYR A 663 -8.25 13.66 -25.37
CA TYR A 663 -6.90 14.24 -25.49
C TYR A 663 -6.05 13.67 -26.63
N ARG A 664 -6.54 12.66 -27.36
CA ARG A 664 -5.84 12.03 -28.47
C ARG A 664 -6.77 11.90 -29.67
N ASP A 665 -6.51 12.69 -30.70
CA ASP A 665 -7.21 12.60 -32.00
C ASP A 665 -6.58 11.55 -32.93
N ASP A 666 -5.48 10.92 -32.51
CA ASP A 666 -4.64 10.03 -33.30
C ASP A 666 -4.83 8.53 -32.95
N ILE A 667 -5.96 8.19 -32.34
CA ILE A 667 -6.36 6.81 -32.06
C ILE A 667 -6.87 6.16 -33.36
N SER A 668 -6.42 4.93 -33.64
CA SER A 668 -6.75 4.24 -34.88
C SER A 668 -8.22 3.82 -34.92
N LYS A 669 -8.77 3.74 -36.14
CA LYS A 669 -10.15 3.32 -36.38
C LYS A 669 -10.46 1.94 -35.79
N GLU A 670 -9.51 1.00 -35.84
CA GLU A 670 -9.66 -0.34 -35.26
C GLU A 670 -9.77 -0.30 -33.72
N ASN A 671 -8.97 0.54 -33.08
CA ASN A 671 -9.04 0.74 -31.63
C ASN A 671 -10.37 1.40 -31.23
N ILE A 672 -10.85 2.38 -32.01
CA ILE A 672 -12.15 3.02 -31.78
C ILE A 672 -13.29 2.00 -31.94
N LYS A 673 -13.27 1.17 -32.98
CA LYS A 673 -14.24 0.08 -33.16
C LYS A 673 -14.23 -0.87 -31.95
N THR A 674 -13.05 -1.20 -31.43
CA THR A 674 -12.92 -2.02 -30.22
C THR A 674 -13.54 -1.34 -28.98
N ILE A 675 -13.43 -0.02 -28.85
CA ILE A 675 -14.09 0.74 -27.78
C ILE A 675 -15.62 0.62 -27.89
N LEU A 676 -16.17 0.78 -29.10
CA LEU A 676 -17.60 0.64 -29.36
C LEU A 676 -18.10 -0.76 -28.99
N ASP A 677 -17.37 -1.81 -29.39
CA ASP A 677 -17.69 -3.20 -29.07
C ASP A 677 -17.69 -3.47 -27.55
N ILE A 678 -16.70 -2.92 -26.84
CA ILE A 678 -16.62 -3.03 -25.36
C ILE A 678 -17.82 -2.34 -24.72
N CYS A 679 -18.14 -1.11 -25.11
CA CYS A 679 -19.28 -0.36 -24.56
C CYS A 679 -20.60 -1.07 -24.86
N ALA A 680 -20.77 -1.61 -26.06
CA ALA A 680 -21.98 -2.33 -26.47
C ALA A 680 -22.17 -3.63 -25.67
N ARG A 681 -21.10 -4.39 -25.42
CA ARG A 681 -21.12 -5.65 -24.66
C ARG A 681 -21.55 -5.45 -23.21
N PHE A 682 -21.09 -4.39 -22.57
CA PHE A 682 -21.37 -4.09 -21.17
C PHE A 682 -22.59 -3.17 -20.96
N ASP A 683 -23.42 -2.98 -22.00
CA ASP A 683 -24.57 -2.05 -22.03
C ASP A 683 -24.25 -0.64 -21.52
N TYR A 684 -23.02 -0.18 -21.74
CA TYR A 684 -22.51 1.12 -21.30
C TYR A 684 -22.64 2.20 -22.38
N ARG A 685 -23.78 2.19 -23.10
CA ARG A 685 -24.04 2.98 -24.32
C ARG A 685 -24.41 4.43 -24.03
N VAL A 686 -25.00 4.70 -22.86
CA VAL A 686 -25.34 6.06 -22.38
C VAL A 686 -24.11 6.82 -21.87
N SER A 687 -22.91 6.27 -22.05
CA SER A 687 -21.69 6.87 -21.54
C SER A 687 -21.12 7.92 -22.50
N SER A 688 -20.51 8.94 -21.93
CA SER A 688 -19.76 9.93 -22.72
C SER A 688 -18.65 9.29 -23.56
N SER A 689 -18.03 8.21 -23.09
CA SER A 689 -17.02 7.45 -23.84
C SER A 689 -17.58 6.85 -25.13
N PHE A 690 -18.80 6.31 -25.11
CA PHE A 690 -19.44 5.74 -26.29
C PHE A 690 -19.75 6.82 -27.33
N SER A 691 -20.38 7.93 -26.91
CA SER A 691 -20.69 9.05 -27.80
C SER A 691 -19.45 9.67 -28.47
N LEU A 692 -18.34 9.80 -27.72
CA LEU A 692 -17.07 10.27 -28.25
C LEU A 692 -16.47 9.25 -29.23
N ALA A 693 -16.52 7.96 -28.91
CA ALA A 693 -16.03 6.93 -29.81
C ALA A 693 -16.79 6.91 -31.15
N ILE A 694 -18.12 7.11 -31.13
CA ILE A 694 -18.92 7.25 -32.36
C ILE A 694 -18.44 8.45 -33.16
N LYS A 695 -18.24 9.60 -32.51
CA LYS A 695 -17.74 10.81 -33.17
C LYS A 695 -16.41 10.55 -33.88
N HIS A 696 -15.42 10.03 -33.17
CA HIS A 696 -14.09 9.73 -33.75
C HIS A 696 -14.18 8.65 -34.84
N TYR A 697 -15.04 7.64 -34.70
CA TYR A 697 -15.22 6.61 -35.72
C TYR A 697 -15.71 7.22 -37.02
N VAL A 698 -16.75 8.05 -36.94
CA VAL A 698 -17.34 8.76 -38.09
C VAL A 698 -16.31 9.66 -38.77
N GLU A 699 -15.54 10.44 -38.00
CA GLU A 699 -14.50 11.34 -38.53
C GLU A 699 -13.36 10.62 -39.27
N LEU A 700 -13.14 9.34 -38.99
CA LEU A 700 -12.09 8.50 -39.59
C LEU A 700 -12.61 7.52 -40.65
N SER A 701 -13.93 7.45 -40.87
CA SER A 701 -14.57 6.46 -41.73
C SER A 701 -14.99 7.07 -43.06
N SER A 702 -15.02 6.24 -44.12
CA SER A 702 -15.69 6.63 -45.35
C SER A 702 -17.21 6.63 -45.16
N GLU A 703 -17.92 7.33 -46.05
CA GLU A 703 -19.38 7.36 -46.07
C GLU A 703 -20.01 5.96 -46.14
N SER A 704 -19.42 5.06 -46.95
CA SER A 704 -19.86 3.66 -47.03
C SER A 704 -19.69 2.92 -45.70
N GLU A 705 -18.57 3.11 -45.01
CA GLU A 705 -18.30 2.47 -43.72
C GLU A 705 -19.23 2.99 -42.61
N ILE A 706 -19.58 4.28 -42.64
CA ILE A 706 -20.55 4.87 -41.72
C ILE A 706 -21.93 4.25 -41.98
N ARG A 707 -22.33 4.15 -43.26
CA ARG A 707 -23.59 3.53 -43.64
C ARG A 707 -23.69 2.08 -43.17
N ASP A 708 -22.67 1.28 -43.44
CA ASP A 708 -22.60 -0.13 -43.00
C ASP A 708 -22.69 -0.23 -41.47
N PHE A 709 -21.96 0.62 -40.75
CA PHE A 709 -22.03 0.68 -39.29
C PHE A 709 -23.43 1.02 -38.77
N VAL A 710 -24.10 2.03 -39.34
CA VAL A 710 -25.46 2.42 -38.95
C VAL A 710 -26.43 1.27 -39.21
N PHE A 711 -26.34 0.65 -40.38
CA PHE A 711 -27.22 -0.46 -40.79
C PHE A 711 -27.04 -1.68 -39.89
N ASP A 712 -25.79 -2.09 -39.65
CA ASP A 712 -25.44 -3.20 -38.75
C ASP A 712 -25.96 -2.94 -37.32
N TYR A 713 -25.79 -1.71 -36.82
CA TYR A 713 -26.20 -1.35 -35.45
C TYR A 713 -27.72 -1.36 -35.28
N LEU A 714 -28.44 -0.80 -36.25
CA LEU A 714 -29.89 -0.80 -36.26
C LEU A 714 -30.45 -2.20 -36.53
N GLY A 715 -29.70 -3.05 -37.25
CA GLY A 715 -30.12 -4.39 -37.67
C GLY A 715 -31.01 -4.35 -38.91
N ILE A 716 -30.71 -3.44 -39.85
CA ILE A 716 -31.50 -3.20 -41.06
C ILE A 716 -30.64 -3.33 -42.31
N SER A 717 -31.23 -3.76 -43.43
CA SER A 717 -30.59 -3.78 -44.75
C SER A 717 -30.77 -2.48 -45.53
N ASN A 718 -31.88 -1.78 -45.27
CA ASN A 718 -32.19 -0.46 -45.80
C ASN A 718 -33.18 0.25 -44.87
N PHE A 719 -33.34 1.57 -45.06
CA PHE A 719 -34.33 2.37 -44.33
C PHE A 719 -35.74 2.35 -44.97
N ASP A 720 -35.88 1.74 -46.16
CA ASP A 720 -37.13 1.71 -46.94
C ASP A 720 -38.07 0.53 -46.59
N GLU A 721 -37.56 -0.51 -45.93
CA GLU A 721 -38.32 -1.69 -45.52
C GLU A 721 -39.34 -1.34 -44.42
N GLN A 722 -40.64 -1.46 -44.75
CA GLN A 722 -41.77 -1.03 -43.92
C GLN A 722 -41.90 -1.73 -42.55
N GLU A 723 -41.30 -2.90 -42.37
CA GLU A 723 -41.41 -3.74 -41.16
C GLU A 723 -40.36 -3.45 -40.08
N ASN A 724 -39.37 -2.58 -40.34
CA ASN A 724 -38.30 -2.32 -39.38
C ASN A 724 -38.79 -1.41 -38.24
N ILE A 725 -39.07 -2.01 -37.07
CA ILE A 725 -39.27 -1.28 -35.81
C ILE A 725 -37.91 -0.69 -35.41
N ILE A 726 -37.73 0.62 -35.62
CA ILE A 726 -36.50 1.29 -35.23
C ILE A 726 -36.56 1.59 -33.72
N ASP A 727 -35.67 0.95 -32.96
CA ASP A 727 -35.53 1.18 -31.53
C ASP A 727 -35.00 2.60 -31.26
N GLU A 728 -35.79 3.44 -30.58
CA GLU A 728 -35.44 4.81 -30.21
C GLU A 728 -34.13 4.91 -29.43
N LYS A 729 -33.83 3.92 -28.56
CA LYS A 729 -32.59 3.86 -27.79
C LYS A 729 -31.41 3.70 -28.73
N LYS A 730 -31.53 2.87 -29.77
CA LYS A 730 -30.48 2.70 -30.77
C LYS A 730 -30.28 3.97 -31.60
N ILE A 731 -31.34 4.66 -31.99
CA ILE A 731 -31.21 5.94 -32.71
C ILE A 731 -30.43 6.94 -31.86
N GLU A 732 -30.72 7.05 -30.56
CA GLU A 732 -29.96 7.93 -29.67
C GLU A 732 -28.47 7.60 -29.65
N ASP A 733 -28.15 6.32 -29.52
CA ASP A 733 -26.80 5.81 -29.39
C ASP A 733 -25.92 6.22 -30.61
N ILE A 734 -26.51 6.29 -31.81
CA ILE A 734 -25.78 6.56 -33.07
C ILE A 734 -26.27 7.80 -33.84
N ALA A 735 -27.04 8.69 -33.21
CA ALA A 735 -27.68 9.84 -33.87
C ALA A 735 -26.68 10.70 -34.66
N TYR A 736 -25.48 10.91 -34.10
CA TYR A 736 -24.40 11.62 -34.79
C TYR A 736 -23.97 10.92 -36.09
N ALA A 737 -23.79 9.60 -36.08
CA ALA A 737 -23.44 8.85 -37.29
C ALA A 737 -24.53 8.93 -38.36
N ILE A 738 -25.79 8.83 -37.95
CA ILE A 738 -26.94 8.99 -38.86
C ILE A 738 -26.93 10.39 -39.51
N SER A 739 -26.62 11.44 -38.74
CA SER A 739 -26.59 12.83 -39.24
C SER A 739 -25.51 13.08 -40.30
N THR A 740 -24.53 12.17 -40.43
CA THR A 740 -23.43 12.27 -41.39
C THR A 740 -23.61 11.40 -42.64
N LEU A 741 -24.74 10.71 -42.77
CA LEU A 741 -25.06 9.92 -43.97
C LEU A 741 -25.27 10.82 -45.19
N ASP A 742 -25.18 10.19 -46.37
CA ASP A 742 -25.45 10.87 -47.64
C ASP A 742 -26.86 11.48 -47.66
N LYS A 743 -27.03 12.58 -48.37
CA LYS A 743 -28.29 13.33 -48.40
C LYS A 743 -29.49 12.46 -48.77
N SER A 744 -29.33 11.52 -49.70
CA SER A 744 -30.44 10.67 -50.13
C SER A 744 -30.89 9.71 -49.03
N THR A 745 -29.95 9.08 -48.32
CA THR A 745 -30.25 8.23 -47.16
C THR A 745 -30.82 9.04 -46.00
N LEU A 746 -30.27 10.23 -45.75
CA LEU A 746 -30.76 11.11 -44.67
C LEU A 746 -32.19 11.58 -44.93
N ASP A 747 -32.55 11.89 -46.18
CA ASP A 747 -33.92 12.28 -46.56
C ASP A 747 -34.92 11.13 -46.29
N ILE A 748 -34.52 9.87 -46.53
CA ILE A 748 -35.32 8.69 -46.19
C ILE A 748 -35.51 8.57 -44.67
N VAL A 749 -34.42 8.70 -43.91
CA VAL A 749 -34.46 8.66 -42.43
C VAL A 749 -35.38 9.76 -41.89
N LYS A 750 -35.26 10.99 -42.42
CA LYS A 750 -36.12 12.13 -42.06
C LYS A 750 -37.60 11.78 -42.21
N GLN A 751 -38.00 11.29 -43.39
CA GLN A 751 -39.40 10.93 -43.64
C GLN A 751 -39.89 9.83 -42.71
N ARG A 752 -39.05 8.83 -42.42
CA ARG A 752 -39.40 7.74 -41.51
C ARG A 752 -39.58 8.21 -40.08
N LEU A 753 -38.65 9.03 -39.57
CA LEU A 753 -38.73 9.59 -38.21
C LEU A 753 -39.95 10.50 -38.04
N ILE A 754 -40.26 11.33 -39.04
CA ILE A 754 -41.48 12.16 -39.05
C ILE A 754 -42.73 11.29 -39.00
N THR A 755 -42.78 10.20 -39.79
CA THR A 755 -43.90 9.26 -39.79
C THR A 755 -44.10 8.63 -38.41
N ILE A 756 -43.02 8.11 -37.81
CA ILE A 756 -43.03 7.53 -36.46
C ILE A 756 -43.54 8.54 -35.42
N LEU A 757 -43.02 9.77 -35.45
CA LEU A 757 -43.42 10.82 -34.50
C LEU A 757 -44.87 11.29 -34.69
N LYS A 758 -45.41 11.20 -35.91
CA LYS A 758 -46.81 11.52 -36.21
C LYS A 758 -47.75 10.41 -35.74
N GLU A 759 -47.37 9.15 -35.91
CA GLU A 759 -48.14 7.97 -35.50
C GLU A 759 -48.09 7.74 -33.98
N SER A 760 -46.89 7.78 -33.39
CA SER A 760 -46.64 7.55 -31.97
C SER A 760 -45.56 8.50 -31.46
N PHE A 761 -45.99 9.66 -30.97
CA PHE A 761 -45.08 10.72 -30.54
C PHE A 761 -44.21 10.30 -29.34
N SER A 762 -42.88 10.32 -29.53
CA SER A 762 -41.91 10.19 -28.45
C SER A 762 -41.12 11.49 -28.29
N ALA A 763 -41.23 12.08 -27.11
CA ALA A 763 -40.51 13.29 -26.76
C ALA A 763 -38.99 13.08 -26.72
N ARG A 764 -38.53 11.85 -26.40
CA ARG A 764 -37.11 11.49 -26.44
C ARG A 764 -36.59 11.49 -27.88
N LEU A 765 -37.29 10.77 -28.76
CA LEU A 765 -36.95 10.69 -30.18
C LEU A 765 -37.00 12.07 -30.85
N PHE A 766 -38.05 12.86 -30.61
CA PHE A 766 -38.17 14.21 -31.15
C PHE A 766 -36.98 15.10 -30.77
N HIS A 767 -36.62 15.14 -29.48
CA HIS A 767 -35.47 15.93 -29.02
C HIS A 767 -34.18 15.51 -29.72
N ILE A 768 -33.88 14.21 -29.79
CA ILE A 768 -32.67 13.70 -30.45
C ILE A 768 -32.69 14.06 -31.94
N ALA A 769 -33.80 13.78 -32.62
CA ALA A 769 -33.93 13.99 -34.04
C ALA A 769 -33.78 15.47 -34.42
N ILE A 770 -34.40 16.37 -33.66
CA ILE A 770 -34.18 17.81 -33.84
C ILE A 770 -32.74 18.17 -33.55
N ILE A 771 -32.18 17.80 -32.40
CA ILE A 771 -30.84 18.23 -31.98
C ILE A 771 -29.74 17.80 -32.96
N PHE A 772 -29.86 16.63 -33.58
CA PHE A 772 -28.91 16.09 -34.56
C PHE A 772 -29.31 16.34 -36.03
N ASP A 773 -30.28 17.23 -36.30
CA ASP A 773 -30.73 17.58 -37.67
C ASP A 773 -31.26 16.37 -38.48
N LEU A 774 -31.77 15.35 -37.78
CA LEU A 774 -32.39 14.16 -38.37
C LEU A 774 -33.85 14.37 -38.78
N ILE A 775 -34.46 15.49 -38.36
CA ILE A 775 -35.74 16.01 -38.86
C ILE A 775 -35.65 17.54 -38.89
N ASP A 776 -36.46 18.16 -39.74
CA ASP A 776 -36.62 19.62 -39.74
C ASP A 776 -37.62 20.03 -38.65
N TYR A 777 -37.56 21.29 -38.22
CA TYR A 777 -38.49 21.83 -37.22
C TYR A 777 -39.93 21.83 -37.75
N GLU A 778 -40.84 21.13 -37.05
CA GLU A 778 -42.28 21.18 -37.28
C GLU A 778 -42.99 21.72 -36.02
N GLU A 779 -43.71 22.84 -36.15
CA GLU A 779 -44.38 23.52 -35.03
C GLU A 779 -45.35 22.59 -34.27
N GLU A 780 -46.09 21.74 -34.99
CA GLU A 780 -47.05 20.81 -34.38
C GLU A 780 -46.38 19.72 -33.54
N LEU A 781 -45.22 19.21 -33.98
CA LEU A 781 -44.43 18.26 -33.19
C LEU A 781 -43.78 18.95 -31.99
N PHE A 782 -43.34 20.20 -32.13
CA PHE A 782 -42.83 20.98 -31.02
C PHE A 782 -43.91 21.26 -29.96
N LYS A 783 -45.15 21.59 -30.35
CA LYS A 783 -46.29 21.71 -29.41
C LYS A 783 -46.52 20.41 -28.65
N LYS A 784 -46.52 19.26 -29.35
CA LYS A 784 -46.59 17.95 -28.69
C LYS A 784 -45.45 17.75 -27.71
N PHE A 785 -44.23 18.18 -28.06
CA PHE A 785 -43.06 18.09 -27.19
C PHE A 785 -43.20 18.92 -25.91
N VAL A 786 -43.60 20.19 -26.03
CA VAL A 786 -43.85 21.10 -24.91
C VAL A 786 -44.89 20.52 -23.94
N ASN A 787 -45.95 19.90 -24.48
CA ASN A 787 -47.00 19.27 -23.67
C ASN A 787 -46.53 18.04 -22.88
N THR A 788 -45.31 17.54 -23.12
CA THR A 788 -44.72 16.44 -22.32
C THR A 788 -43.92 16.91 -21.11
N VAL A 789 -43.78 18.23 -20.90
CA VAL A 789 -43.09 18.77 -19.71
C VAL A 789 -43.91 18.46 -18.46
N PRO A 790 -43.38 17.66 -17.52
CA PRO A 790 -44.10 17.34 -16.29
C PRO A 790 -44.16 18.55 -15.36
N ASP A 791 -45.22 18.66 -14.56
CA ASP A 791 -45.38 19.69 -13.52
C ASP A 791 -44.75 19.24 -12.19
N HIS A 792 -43.58 19.78 -11.87
CA HIS A 792 -42.84 19.54 -10.63
C HIS A 792 -43.04 20.66 -9.60
N SER A 793 -43.99 21.58 -9.80
CA SER A 793 -44.21 22.76 -8.93
C SER A 793 -44.49 22.43 -7.45
N LYS A 794 -44.98 21.21 -7.19
CA LYS A 794 -45.34 20.70 -5.86
C LYS A 794 -44.26 19.82 -5.23
N GLU A 795 -43.19 19.49 -5.93
CA GLU A 795 -42.12 18.66 -5.39
C GLU A 795 -41.29 19.44 -4.35
N HIS A 796 -40.98 18.80 -3.23
CA HIS A 796 -40.20 19.34 -2.13
C HIS A 796 -39.03 18.41 -1.80
N LYS A 797 -37.90 18.97 -1.33
CA LYS A 797 -36.65 18.25 -0.99
C LYS A 797 -36.77 17.05 -0.03
N ALA A 798 -37.88 16.89 0.69
CA ALA A 798 -38.05 15.85 1.71
C ALA A 798 -38.59 14.55 1.09
N GLY A 799 -37.73 13.75 0.46
CA GLY A 799 -38.13 12.38 0.10
C GLY A 799 -37.24 11.59 -0.85
N SER A 800 -36.33 12.21 -1.59
CA SER A 800 -35.49 11.50 -2.57
C SER A 800 -34.02 11.53 -2.14
N PHE A 801 -33.50 10.38 -1.70
CA PHE A 801 -32.10 10.23 -1.32
C PHE A 801 -31.15 10.18 -2.54
N LEU A 802 -31.66 10.08 -3.78
CA LEU A 802 -30.86 9.82 -4.99
C LEU A 802 -31.33 10.50 -6.30
N GLY A 803 -32.39 11.32 -6.30
CA GLY A 803 -32.92 11.97 -7.52
C GLY A 803 -32.58 13.46 -7.65
N SER A 804 -32.33 13.92 -8.88
CA SER A 804 -32.25 15.34 -9.23
C SER A 804 -33.65 15.94 -9.33
N TYR A 805 -33.90 17.11 -8.72
CA TYR A 805 -35.15 17.89 -8.83
C TYR A 805 -35.20 18.78 -10.10
N ASP A 806 -34.25 18.56 -11.01
CA ASP A 806 -34.15 19.25 -12.29
C ASP A 806 -35.25 18.74 -13.23
N ASN A 807 -35.97 19.65 -13.89
CA ASN A 807 -36.99 19.26 -14.86
C ASN A 807 -36.29 18.97 -16.19
N PHE A 808 -35.72 17.77 -16.31
CA PHE A 808 -34.92 17.36 -17.46
C PHE A 808 -35.64 17.59 -18.81
N ARG A 809 -36.96 17.36 -18.86
CA ARG A 809 -37.75 17.63 -20.08
C ARG A 809 -37.81 19.12 -20.41
N LEU A 810 -37.99 19.98 -19.41
CA LEU A 810 -37.94 21.43 -19.61
C LEU A 810 -36.57 21.87 -20.13
N SER A 811 -35.48 21.32 -19.60
CA SER A 811 -34.13 21.61 -20.09
C SER A 811 -33.94 21.21 -21.56
N GLN A 812 -34.54 20.09 -22.00
CA GLN A 812 -34.57 19.66 -23.40
C GLN A 812 -35.41 20.59 -24.28
N VAL A 813 -36.57 21.06 -23.80
CA VAL A 813 -37.39 22.06 -24.52
C VAL A 813 -36.61 23.34 -24.73
N VAL A 814 -35.95 23.86 -23.68
CA VAL A 814 -35.10 25.05 -23.79
C VAL A 814 -33.95 24.83 -24.79
N ASN A 815 -33.35 23.63 -24.81
CA ASN A 815 -32.29 23.29 -25.76
C ASN A 815 -32.77 23.40 -27.22
N VAL A 816 -33.99 22.92 -27.51
CA VAL A 816 -34.62 23.04 -28.83
C VAL A 816 -34.96 24.50 -29.14
N ILE A 817 -35.50 25.25 -28.18
CA ILE A 817 -35.78 26.69 -28.34
C ILE A 817 -34.50 27.45 -28.74
N PHE A 818 -33.38 27.16 -28.08
CA PHE A 818 -32.11 27.82 -28.38
C PHE A 818 -31.51 27.35 -29.71
N LYS A 819 -31.63 26.07 -30.05
CA LYS A 819 -31.16 25.54 -31.33
C LYS A 819 -31.89 26.19 -32.51
N GLU A 820 -33.21 26.16 -32.48
CA GLU A 820 -34.08 26.62 -33.59
C GLU A 820 -34.39 28.12 -33.52
N ASN A 821 -33.84 28.83 -32.52
CA ASN A 821 -34.08 30.25 -32.26
C ASN A 821 -35.59 30.59 -32.17
N ILE A 822 -36.34 29.77 -31.44
CA ILE A 822 -37.79 29.90 -31.30
C ILE A 822 -38.10 31.16 -30.46
N PRO A 823 -38.98 32.07 -30.92
CA PRO A 823 -39.41 33.22 -30.13
C PRO A 823 -40.07 32.78 -28.81
N LEU A 824 -39.59 33.33 -27.70
CA LEU A 824 -40.11 33.04 -26.36
C LEU A 824 -41.45 33.76 -26.12
N THR A 825 -42.55 33.07 -26.40
CA THR A 825 -43.91 33.52 -26.07
C THR A 825 -44.16 33.46 -24.55
N GLN A 826 -45.23 34.12 -24.10
CA GLN A 826 -45.62 34.11 -22.69
C GLN A 826 -45.87 32.68 -22.18
N ASP A 827 -46.56 31.86 -22.96
CA ASP A 827 -46.83 30.45 -22.63
C ASP A 827 -45.54 29.63 -22.42
N LEU A 828 -44.51 29.86 -23.24
CA LEU A 828 -43.22 29.19 -23.09
C LEU A 828 -42.47 29.65 -21.83
N LYS A 829 -42.54 30.95 -21.50
CA LYS A 829 -41.95 31.47 -20.25
C LYS A 829 -42.64 30.90 -19.02
N GLU A 830 -43.93 30.66 -19.09
CA GLU A 830 -44.72 30.09 -18.00
C GLU A 830 -44.38 28.62 -17.71
N LEU A 831 -43.69 27.91 -18.61
CA LEU A 831 -43.14 26.58 -18.33
C LEU A 831 -42.15 26.57 -17.16
N ALA A 832 -41.53 27.70 -16.82
CA ALA A 832 -40.72 27.82 -15.61
C ALA A 832 -41.53 27.48 -14.34
N ASN A 833 -42.85 27.68 -14.35
CA ASN A 833 -43.74 27.32 -13.24
C ASN A 833 -43.86 25.81 -13.05
N ASN A 834 -43.57 25.00 -14.07
CA ASN A 834 -43.59 23.54 -13.99
C ASN A 834 -42.31 22.97 -13.36
N SER A 835 -41.37 23.81 -12.94
CA SER A 835 -40.17 23.39 -12.20
C SER A 835 -40.41 23.43 -10.69
N SER A 836 -39.56 22.72 -9.94
CA SER A 836 -39.57 22.77 -8.47
C SER A 836 -39.32 24.20 -7.97
N LYS A 837 -39.78 24.50 -6.75
CA LYS A 837 -39.64 25.84 -6.14
C LYS A 837 -38.19 26.33 -6.14
N GLU A 838 -37.24 25.42 -5.97
CA GLU A 838 -35.79 25.69 -5.97
C GLU A 838 -35.23 25.99 -7.36
N TYR A 839 -35.79 25.43 -8.43
CA TYR A 839 -35.32 25.61 -9.81
C TYR A 839 -36.12 26.65 -10.59
N LYS A 840 -37.24 27.14 -10.05
CA LYS A 840 -38.09 28.15 -10.69
C LYS A 840 -37.30 29.37 -11.12
N GLN A 841 -36.49 29.95 -10.24
CA GLN A 841 -35.68 31.13 -10.56
C GLN A 841 -34.65 30.87 -11.66
N TYR A 842 -34.03 29.68 -11.65
CA TYR A 842 -33.11 29.26 -12.70
C TYR A 842 -33.79 29.20 -14.06
N TYR A 843 -34.95 28.55 -14.18
CA TYR A 843 -35.67 28.48 -15.46
C TYR A 843 -36.29 29.81 -15.89
N THR A 844 -36.75 30.64 -14.94
CA THR A 844 -37.22 32.01 -15.24
C THR A 844 -36.09 32.85 -15.82
N TRP A 845 -34.88 32.76 -15.27
CA TRP A 845 -33.69 33.38 -15.85
C TRP A 845 -33.38 32.82 -17.23
N LEU A 846 -33.34 31.50 -17.36
CA LEU A 846 -32.95 30.83 -18.60
C LEU A 846 -33.89 31.14 -19.77
N LEU A 847 -35.19 31.28 -19.51
CA LEU A 847 -36.23 31.64 -20.48
C LEU A 847 -36.38 33.17 -20.67
N ASP A 848 -35.58 34.00 -19.99
CA ASP A 848 -35.58 35.46 -20.17
C ASP A 848 -34.26 36.14 -19.78
N ILE A 849 -33.13 35.63 -20.30
CA ILE A 849 -31.76 36.00 -19.87
C ILE A 849 -31.51 37.51 -19.91
N ASP A 850 -32.05 38.20 -20.92
CA ASP A 850 -31.79 39.62 -21.16
C ASP A 850 -32.70 40.53 -20.30
N ASN A 851 -33.89 40.09 -19.89
CA ASN A 851 -34.81 40.91 -19.08
C ASN A 851 -34.88 40.47 -17.61
N TYR A 852 -34.30 39.33 -17.25
CA TYR A 852 -34.28 38.82 -15.88
C TYR A 852 -33.70 39.83 -14.86
N ASP A 853 -34.21 39.81 -13.63
CA ASP A 853 -33.66 40.57 -12.51
C ASP A 853 -32.47 39.83 -11.88
N TYR A 854 -31.26 40.32 -12.15
CA TYR A 854 -30.02 39.69 -11.71
C TYR A 854 -29.76 39.82 -10.20
N SER A 855 -30.62 40.51 -9.43
CA SER A 855 -30.53 40.52 -7.96
C SER A 855 -30.67 39.12 -7.34
N ASN A 856 -31.36 38.21 -8.02
CA ASN A 856 -31.56 36.80 -7.62
C ASN A 856 -30.77 35.80 -8.46
N PHE A 857 -29.88 36.29 -9.33
CA PHE A 857 -29.08 35.46 -10.21
C PHE A 857 -27.89 34.83 -9.47
N GLU A 858 -27.73 33.50 -9.59
CA GLU A 858 -26.52 32.83 -9.11
C GLU A 858 -25.55 32.58 -10.27
N PRO A 859 -24.30 33.09 -10.21
CA PRO A 859 -23.33 32.94 -11.30
C PRO A 859 -23.04 31.49 -11.71
N ILE A 860 -23.23 30.53 -10.79
CA ILE A 860 -23.01 29.10 -11.04
C ILE A 860 -24.03 28.49 -12.03
N TRP A 861 -25.17 29.15 -12.25
CA TRP A 861 -26.22 28.66 -13.16
C TRP A 861 -25.74 28.47 -14.60
N VAL A 862 -24.76 29.27 -15.05
CA VAL A 862 -24.18 29.12 -16.39
C VAL A 862 -23.42 27.81 -16.58
N LEU A 863 -23.13 27.08 -15.50
CA LEU A 863 -22.43 25.79 -15.55
C LEU A 863 -23.39 24.58 -15.56
N LYS A 864 -24.71 24.79 -15.32
CA LYS A 864 -25.68 23.68 -15.18
C LYS A 864 -25.91 22.92 -16.49
N HIS A 865 -26.11 23.65 -17.59
CA HIS A 865 -26.33 23.07 -18.93
C HIS A 865 -25.38 23.71 -19.93
N ASN A 866 -24.45 22.90 -20.45
CA ASN A 866 -23.38 23.35 -21.34
C ASN A 866 -23.48 22.69 -22.71
N THR A 867 -24.68 22.62 -23.29
CA THR A 867 -24.80 22.24 -24.70
C THR A 867 -24.27 23.38 -25.59
N LYS A 868 -23.89 23.06 -26.82
CA LYS A 868 -23.46 24.06 -27.81
C LYS A 868 -24.49 25.19 -27.96
N PHE A 869 -25.78 24.86 -27.94
CA PHE A 869 -26.88 25.82 -28.14
C PHE A 869 -27.09 26.75 -26.94
N TYR A 870 -26.96 26.23 -25.71
CA TYR A 870 -26.94 27.07 -24.50
C TYR A 870 -25.79 28.07 -24.53
N ILE A 871 -24.57 27.59 -24.84
CA ILE A 871 -23.38 28.45 -24.92
C ILE A 871 -23.55 29.52 -26.01
N GLN A 872 -24.11 29.15 -27.17
CA GLN A 872 -24.41 30.12 -28.24
C GLN A 872 -25.39 31.19 -27.76
N ARG A 873 -26.49 30.81 -27.11
CA ARG A 873 -27.46 31.78 -26.55
C ARG A 873 -26.82 32.67 -25.49
N PHE A 874 -25.98 32.13 -24.62
CA PHE A 874 -25.27 32.91 -23.58
C PHE A 874 -24.29 33.91 -24.18
N LYS A 875 -23.62 33.58 -25.30
CA LYS A 875 -22.70 34.48 -26.01
C LYS A 875 -23.41 35.72 -26.56
N GLU A 876 -24.70 35.62 -26.89
CA GLU A 876 -25.49 36.72 -27.45
C GLU A 876 -25.92 37.74 -26.37
N SER A 877 -26.11 37.28 -25.12
CA SER A 877 -26.56 38.16 -24.03
C SER A 877 -25.46 39.08 -23.52
N LYS A 878 -25.54 40.37 -23.88
CA LYS A 878 -24.64 41.40 -23.34
C LYS A 878 -24.84 41.59 -21.83
N LYS A 879 -26.07 41.43 -21.34
CA LYS A 879 -26.41 41.59 -19.92
C LYS A 879 -25.74 40.50 -19.09
N LEU A 880 -25.87 39.24 -19.47
CA LEU A 880 -25.22 38.11 -18.79
C LEU A 880 -23.71 38.32 -18.68
N LYS A 881 -23.03 38.71 -19.77
CA LYS A 881 -21.58 38.97 -19.77
C LYS A 881 -21.19 40.06 -18.77
N LYS A 882 -21.95 41.15 -18.73
CA LYS A 882 -21.70 42.27 -17.80
C LYS A 882 -21.85 41.81 -16.35
N GLU A 883 -22.94 41.12 -16.04
CA GLU A 883 -23.25 40.68 -14.67
C GLU A 883 -22.28 39.61 -14.16
N LEU A 884 -21.88 38.64 -15.01
CA LEU A 884 -20.82 37.68 -14.65
C LEU A 884 -19.48 38.37 -14.34
N LYS A 885 -19.14 39.43 -15.07
CA LYS A 885 -17.91 40.19 -14.81
C LYS A 885 -17.99 40.95 -13.48
N VAL A 886 -19.18 41.43 -13.09
CA VAL A 886 -19.40 42.06 -11.78
C VAL A 886 -19.31 40.99 -10.69
N SER A 887 -20.04 39.89 -10.83
CA SER A 887 -20.09 38.83 -9.82
C SER A 887 -18.71 38.20 -9.59
N LEU A 888 -17.92 37.97 -10.63
CA LEU A 888 -16.56 37.41 -10.50
C LEU A 888 -15.57 38.36 -9.82
N LYS A 889 -15.83 39.67 -9.82
CA LYS A 889 -15.03 40.65 -9.06
C LYS A 889 -15.40 40.66 -7.58
N GLU A 890 -16.69 40.50 -7.27
CA GLU A 890 -17.19 40.50 -5.90
C GLU A 890 -16.93 39.16 -5.19
N GLN A 891 -17.18 38.06 -5.90
CA GLN A 891 -16.99 36.70 -5.44
C GLN A 891 -16.40 35.83 -6.56
N TYR A 892 -15.10 35.58 -6.49
CA TYR A 892 -14.41 34.76 -7.48
C TYR A 892 -14.82 33.29 -7.38
N ILE A 893 -15.29 32.72 -8.50
CA ILE A 893 -15.64 31.30 -8.65
C ILE A 893 -14.88 30.76 -9.88
N GLU A 894 -13.85 29.94 -9.65
CA GLU A 894 -12.93 29.43 -10.69
C GLU A 894 -13.66 28.85 -11.92
N GLY A 895 -14.64 27.96 -11.69
CA GLY A 895 -15.38 27.34 -12.79
C GLY A 895 -16.16 28.33 -13.65
N VAL A 896 -16.73 29.38 -13.04
CA VAL A 896 -17.45 30.43 -13.75
C VAL A 896 -16.48 31.36 -14.47
N ALA A 897 -15.33 31.67 -13.87
CA ALA A 897 -14.27 32.45 -14.50
C ALA A 897 -13.74 31.75 -15.76
N GLN A 898 -13.44 30.46 -15.65
CA GLN A 898 -12.97 29.66 -16.78
C GLN A 898 -14.01 29.56 -17.89
N PHE A 899 -15.28 29.37 -17.54
CA PHE A 899 -16.39 29.36 -18.51
C PHE A 899 -16.50 30.71 -19.23
N TYR A 900 -16.46 31.81 -18.49
CA TYR A 900 -16.49 33.15 -19.06
C TYR A 900 -15.33 33.37 -20.03
N ILE A 901 -14.09 33.04 -19.64
CA ILE A 901 -12.88 33.21 -20.47
C ILE A 901 -12.94 32.34 -21.73
N ASN A 902 -13.33 31.08 -21.60
CA ASN A 902 -13.28 30.13 -22.72
C ASN A 902 -14.42 30.32 -23.71
N HIS A 903 -15.56 30.84 -23.27
CA HIS A 903 -16.79 30.82 -24.06
C HIS A 903 -17.45 32.17 -24.27
N LEU A 904 -17.32 33.15 -23.36
CA LEU A 904 -18.08 34.40 -23.41
C LEU A 904 -17.26 35.67 -23.65
N ALA A 905 -16.02 35.70 -23.14
CA ALA A 905 -15.01 36.73 -23.37
C ALA A 905 -14.62 36.76 -24.85
#